data_AF-A0AAJ2J8E8-F1
#
_entry.id   AF-A0AAJ2J8E8-F1
#
_cell.length_a   1.000
_cell.length_b   1.000
_cell.length_c   1.000
_cell.angle_alpha   90.00
_cell.angle_beta   90.00
_cell.angle_gamma   90.00
#
_symmetry.space_group_name_H-M   'P 1'
#
loop_
_entity.id
_entity.type
_entity.pdbx_description
1 polymer ?
#
loop_
_entity_poly.entity_id
_entity_poly.type
_entity_poly.pdbx_seq_one_letter_code
_entity_poly.pdbx_strand_id
1 'polypeptide(L)'
;MKHSVNHGEQANLPQDGNVTAAWLAPLLSLLKVKADDTVEQCYQKADEVANHLAPHTRRLYNFILVFQGLAVLAPSLWLIILREQLNVSIAAYSVVFCTISLLIISWWVRWRGMQRLWVRARLVAEIARSRIATEGIDGNLTFAALRRSPMLQTVALALPSSPQSSVRDVQTVKRNYVLNRLNDQLSYYHQKRHDALNQRQQLSKVVTLSLDAALFLAVAGVAIAWRDEATIWLNWSYSDYVFGFVGTLLPLLAVLAQMRGAQLELNRRIGTFAQQIELLSAAKKNLEATIDAKQMQQIVEDVEASLLAEVTEWFYQAEHNEPYYRANRDKAELKEWQAAVVLRQSMLARLLGTLEYSAGFIGRVVLGRVVVVALSMVLTTAFIQYKRAPEDPAIQSVLRQQDGRLFSARSEGNPYGLWQQGQLAAQNGTVVLAHGLHDGVDKSRSKGHWMTRLETAIALRTAPQVPDIVLVDWQEAAKPSGNTDSALDTLALNAMGMPQAAQDMLNDLSMIRPQGERIGELVGFKLARAIRNGAISRDKPLHLIGHSAGGFVVLHAALVLSELGLAPEPMQVTMLDTPFPLVADLAKAASHFPVDFYVTSSLAQGVPADQFVVGFNRFDITPPPEIDPYTGAHSYAHSWFIQSVLDKGNAEGFSASPLLIE
;
A
#
# COMPACT_ATOMS: atom_id res chain seq x y z
N MET A 1 -36.67 -69.09 24.96
CA MET A 1 -35.99 -68.27 25.99
C MET A 1 -35.81 -66.87 25.41
N LYS A 2 -36.78 -65.95 25.54
CA LYS A 2 -36.96 -65.00 26.64
C LYS A 2 -35.64 -64.44 27.20
N HIS A 3 -35.21 -63.29 26.70
CA HIS A 3 -34.54 -62.27 27.50
C HIS A 3 -35.19 -60.92 27.21
N SER A 4 -35.96 -60.44 28.19
CA SER A 4 -36.41 -59.06 28.29
C SER A 4 -35.24 -58.20 28.75
N VAL A 5 -34.98 -57.10 28.05
CA VAL A 5 -34.19 -56.00 28.58
C VAL A 5 -35.15 -54.84 28.84
N ASN A 6 -35.22 -54.46 30.11
CA ASN A 6 -36.00 -53.36 30.64
C ASN A 6 -35.66 -52.04 29.92
N HIS A 7 -36.68 -51.41 29.34
CA HIS A 7 -36.66 -49.97 29.13
C HIS A 7 -36.95 -49.30 30.48
N GLY A 8 -35.92 -48.71 31.08
CA GLY A 8 -36.08 -47.76 32.17
C GLY A 8 -36.81 -46.52 31.66
N GLU A 9 -37.86 -46.15 32.39
CA GLU A 9 -38.59 -44.89 32.35
C GLU A 9 -37.74 -43.70 31.87
N GLN A 10 -37.94 -43.32 30.60
CA GLN A 10 -37.70 -41.95 30.19
C GLN A 10 -38.87 -41.13 30.72
N ALA A 11 -38.55 -40.14 31.55
CA ALA A 11 -39.49 -39.16 32.06
C ALA A 11 -40.36 -38.62 30.90
N ASN A 12 -41.66 -38.84 31.00
CA ASN A 12 -42.67 -38.25 30.12
C ASN A 12 -42.59 -36.72 30.21
N LEU A 13 -41.93 -36.10 29.24
CA LEU A 13 -42.15 -34.69 28.91
C LEU A 13 -43.54 -34.60 28.23
N PRO A 14 -44.38 -33.62 28.60
CA PRO A 14 -45.75 -33.54 28.13
C PRO A 14 -45.81 -33.35 26.61
N GLN A 15 -46.55 -34.24 25.93
CA GLN A 15 -46.71 -34.28 24.47
C GLN A 15 -47.86 -33.42 23.91
N ASP A 16 -48.50 -32.57 24.72
CA ASP A 16 -49.61 -31.74 24.23
C ASP A 16 -49.17 -30.30 23.95
N GLY A 17 -49.14 -29.95 22.65
CA GLY A 17 -49.47 -28.61 22.16
C GLY A 17 -48.55 -27.42 22.44
N ASN A 18 -47.46 -27.58 23.21
CA ASN A 18 -46.47 -26.51 23.41
C ASN A 18 -45.24 -26.77 22.54
N VAL A 19 -45.10 -26.01 21.47
CA VAL A 19 -43.88 -25.95 20.65
C VAL A 19 -42.76 -25.39 21.51
N THR A 20 -42.14 -26.25 22.32
CA THR A 20 -40.86 -25.93 22.94
C THR A 20 -39.88 -25.63 21.81
N ALA A 21 -39.15 -24.53 21.95
CA ALA A 21 -38.21 -24.13 20.92
C ALA A 21 -37.25 -25.30 20.64
N ALA A 22 -37.19 -25.78 19.39
CA ALA A 22 -36.46 -26.99 19.03
C ALA A 22 -34.95 -26.95 19.40
N TRP A 23 -34.40 -25.76 19.63
CA TRP A 23 -33.03 -25.54 20.10
C TRP A 23 -32.83 -25.70 21.61
N LEU A 24 -33.89 -25.66 22.42
CA LEU A 24 -33.82 -25.61 23.88
C LEU A 24 -33.38 -26.94 24.49
N ALA A 25 -34.01 -28.06 24.12
CA ALA A 25 -33.64 -29.37 24.66
C ALA A 25 -32.18 -29.76 24.32
N PRO A 26 -31.68 -29.54 23.09
CA PRO A 26 -30.26 -29.68 22.78
C PRO A 26 -29.37 -28.76 23.63
N LEU A 27 -29.77 -27.50 23.84
CA LEU A 27 -29.00 -26.57 24.67
C LEU A 27 -28.95 -27.00 26.14
N LEU A 28 -30.08 -27.39 26.75
CA LEU A 28 -30.13 -27.86 28.14
C LEU A 28 -29.28 -29.12 28.34
N SER A 29 -29.30 -30.03 27.35
CA SER A 29 -28.42 -31.20 27.33
C SER A 29 -26.93 -30.81 27.28
N LEU A 30 -26.59 -29.77 26.52
CA LEU A 30 -25.25 -29.22 26.38
C LEU A 30 -24.77 -28.52 27.67
N LEU A 31 -25.68 -27.81 28.34
CA LEU A 31 -25.47 -27.16 29.64
C LEU A 31 -25.38 -28.16 30.79
N LYS A 32 -25.67 -29.46 30.55
CA LYS A 32 -25.75 -30.52 31.57
C LYS A 32 -26.73 -30.18 32.70
N VAL A 33 -27.84 -29.54 32.34
CA VAL A 33 -28.95 -29.31 33.25
C VAL A 33 -29.69 -30.64 33.42
N LYS A 34 -29.82 -31.10 34.66
CA LYS A 34 -30.55 -32.32 35.02
C LYS A 34 -31.97 -31.97 35.46
N ALA A 35 -32.85 -32.97 35.45
CA ALA A 35 -34.25 -32.77 35.81
C ALA A 35 -34.46 -32.37 37.29
N ASP A 36 -33.49 -32.66 38.16
CA ASP A 36 -33.47 -32.36 39.60
C ASP A 36 -32.74 -31.05 39.96
N ASP A 37 -32.15 -30.35 38.99
CA ASP A 37 -31.47 -29.09 39.26
C ASP A 37 -32.47 -28.00 39.70
N THR A 38 -32.08 -27.11 40.60
CA THR A 38 -32.88 -25.92 40.94
C THR A 38 -32.75 -24.83 39.86
N VAL A 39 -33.67 -23.84 39.86
CA VAL A 39 -33.55 -22.66 38.99
C VAL A 39 -32.22 -21.94 39.18
N GLU A 40 -31.74 -21.87 40.42
CA GLU A 40 -30.45 -21.27 40.77
C GLU A 40 -29.28 -22.02 40.13
N GLN A 41 -29.29 -23.35 40.17
CA GLN A 41 -28.26 -24.18 39.51
C GLN A 41 -28.33 -24.06 37.98
N CYS A 42 -29.53 -23.97 37.41
CA CYS A 42 -29.73 -23.72 35.99
C CYS A 42 -29.21 -22.34 35.57
N TYR A 43 -29.45 -21.30 36.37
CA TYR A 43 -28.91 -19.95 36.18
C TYR A 43 -27.38 -19.98 36.17
N GLN A 44 -26.75 -20.58 37.18
CA GLN A 44 -25.30 -20.65 37.30
C GLN A 44 -24.65 -21.37 36.10
N LYS A 45 -25.19 -22.53 35.69
CA LYS A 45 -24.68 -23.29 34.53
C LYS A 45 -24.86 -22.53 33.20
N ALA A 46 -26.01 -21.87 33.02
CA ALA A 46 -26.28 -21.09 31.82
C ALA A 46 -25.44 -19.81 31.75
N ASP A 47 -25.26 -19.12 32.88
CA ASP A 47 -24.42 -17.92 32.99
C ASP A 47 -22.94 -18.26 32.78
N GLU A 48 -22.44 -19.37 33.34
CA GLU A 48 -21.08 -19.86 33.12
C GLU A 48 -20.80 -20.16 31.64
N VAL A 49 -21.71 -20.88 30.96
CA VAL A 49 -21.58 -21.17 29.53
C VAL A 49 -21.75 -19.91 28.68
N ALA A 50 -22.67 -19.00 29.03
CA ALA A 50 -22.80 -17.71 28.37
C ALA A 50 -21.54 -16.84 28.54
N ASN A 51 -20.85 -16.92 29.68
CA ASN A 51 -19.59 -16.23 29.92
C ASN A 51 -18.42 -16.89 29.16
N HIS A 52 -18.44 -18.21 28.96
CA HIS A 52 -17.44 -18.94 28.16
C HIS A 52 -17.62 -18.79 26.65
N LEU A 53 -18.86 -18.83 26.18
CA LEU A 53 -19.23 -18.63 24.77
C LEU A 53 -19.36 -17.15 24.41
N ALA A 54 -19.30 -16.27 25.42
CA ALA A 54 -19.22 -14.83 25.21
C ALA A 54 -18.24 -14.59 24.07
N PRO A 55 -18.67 -13.90 22.98
CA PRO A 55 -17.90 -13.84 21.77
C PRO A 55 -16.45 -13.53 22.13
N HIS A 56 -15.58 -14.53 21.91
CA HIS A 56 -14.16 -14.44 22.18
C HIS A 56 -13.52 -13.59 21.07
N THR A 57 -14.11 -12.43 20.81
CA THR A 57 -13.50 -11.30 20.10
C THR A 57 -12.08 -11.13 20.60
N ARG A 58 -11.81 -11.36 21.89
CA ARG A 58 -10.46 -11.44 22.50
C ARG A 58 -9.46 -12.43 21.88
N ARG A 59 -9.84 -13.63 21.41
CA ARG A 59 -8.89 -14.59 20.78
C ARG A 59 -8.63 -14.25 19.31
N LEU A 60 -9.67 -13.81 18.62
CA LEU A 60 -9.58 -13.29 17.24
C LEU A 60 -8.90 -11.92 17.18
N TYR A 61 -8.96 -11.18 18.28
CA TYR A 61 -8.26 -9.91 18.47
C TYR A 61 -6.77 -10.06 18.25
N ASN A 62 -6.18 -11.18 18.69
CA ASN A 62 -4.76 -11.42 18.49
C ASN A 62 -4.42 -11.53 16.99
N PHE A 63 -5.29 -12.12 16.17
CA PHE A 63 -5.10 -12.18 14.71
C PHE A 63 -5.35 -10.84 14.05
N ILE A 64 -6.39 -10.14 14.48
CA ILE A 64 -6.67 -8.76 14.05
C ILE A 64 -5.44 -7.90 14.36
N LEU A 65 -4.91 -7.93 15.58
CA LEU A 65 -3.70 -7.24 16.01
C LEU A 65 -2.46 -7.64 15.21
N VAL A 66 -2.31 -8.92 14.86
CA VAL A 66 -1.19 -9.38 14.01
C VAL A 66 -1.29 -8.80 12.60
N PHE A 67 -2.46 -8.85 11.96
CA PHE A 67 -2.65 -8.28 10.62
C PHE A 67 -2.62 -6.75 10.62
N GLN A 68 -3.08 -6.12 11.70
CA GLN A 68 -2.93 -4.70 11.96
C GLN A 68 -1.46 -4.33 12.14
N GLY A 69 -0.70 -5.13 12.91
CA GLY A 69 0.73 -5.00 13.07
C GLY A 69 1.46 -5.15 11.74
N LEU A 70 1.09 -6.12 10.91
CA LEU A 70 1.63 -6.29 9.57
C LEU A 70 1.26 -5.11 8.64
N ALA A 71 0.05 -4.56 8.72
CA ALA A 71 -0.35 -3.38 7.95
C ALA A 71 0.35 -2.08 8.40
N VAL A 72 0.82 -2.04 9.65
CA VAL A 72 1.67 -0.96 10.19
C VAL A 72 3.14 -1.18 9.82
N LEU A 73 3.62 -2.42 9.83
CA LEU A 73 5.00 -2.76 9.52
C LEU A 73 5.27 -2.79 8.00
N ALA A 74 4.31 -3.14 7.16
CA ALA A 74 4.49 -3.23 5.72
C ALA A 74 4.96 -1.90 5.09
N PRO A 75 4.42 -0.73 5.47
CA PRO A 75 4.92 0.55 4.98
C PRO A 75 6.35 0.86 5.44
N SER A 76 6.81 0.33 6.57
CA SER A 76 8.21 0.50 7.00
C SER A 76 9.23 -0.16 6.06
N LEU A 77 8.81 -1.10 5.18
CA LEU A 77 9.67 -1.60 4.10
C LEU A 77 10.10 -0.50 3.12
N TRP A 78 9.30 0.56 2.94
CA TRP A 78 9.70 1.72 2.13
C TRP A 78 10.98 2.38 2.65
N LEU A 79 11.23 2.33 3.96
CA LEU A 79 12.43 2.89 4.60
C LEU A 79 13.65 1.95 4.47
N ILE A 80 13.43 0.66 4.22
CA ILE A 80 14.49 -0.36 4.11
C ILE A 80 14.98 -0.50 2.67
N ILE A 81 14.08 -0.34 1.69
CA ILE A 81 14.35 -0.50 0.26
C ILE A 81 15.49 0.37 -0.24
N LEU A 82 15.60 1.59 0.27
CA LEU A 82 16.64 2.55 -0.10
C LEU A 82 18.04 2.13 0.38
N ARG A 83 18.12 1.41 1.51
CA ARG A 83 19.39 0.95 2.07
C ARG A 83 19.91 -0.31 1.40
N GLU A 84 19.00 -1.20 1.00
CA GLU A 84 19.33 -2.54 0.47
C GLU A 84 19.09 -2.69 -1.04
N GLN A 85 18.74 -1.60 -1.75
CA GLN A 85 18.47 -1.56 -3.20
C GLN A 85 17.42 -2.59 -3.69
N LEU A 86 16.45 -2.93 -2.84
CA LEU A 86 15.41 -3.90 -3.18
C LEU A 86 14.40 -3.29 -4.17
N ASN A 87 13.72 -4.14 -4.94
CA ASN A 87 12.72 -3.68 -5.91
C ASN A 87 11.56 -2.95 -5.19
N VAL A 88 11.34 -1.68 -5.55
CA VAL A 88 10.30 -0.79 -5.04
C VAL A 88 8.90 -1.42 -5.06
N SER A 89 8.64 -2.24 -6.09
CA SER A 89 7.38 -2.95 -6.27
C SER A 89 7.03 -3.86 -5.10
N ILE A 90 8.03 -4.42 -4.40
CA ILE A 90 7.83 -5.34 -3.29
C ILE A 90 7.18 -4.62 -2.10
N ALA A 91 7.62 -3.41 -1.73
CA ALA A 91 6.95 -2.65 -0.67
C ALA A 91 5.56 -2.20 -1.10
N ALA A 92 5.41 -1.72 -2.34
CA ALA A 92 4.12 -1.25 -2.85
C ALA A 92 3.06 -2.37 -2.80
N TYR A 93 3.39 -3.56 -3.31
CA TYR A 93 2.48 -4.71 -3.26
C TYR A 93 2.24 -5.21 -1.84
N SER A 94 3.26 -5.22 -0.98
CA SER A 94 3.12 -5.64 0.41
C SER A 94 2.18 -4.73 1.20
N VAL A 95 2.29 -3.41 1.01
CA VAL A 95 1.42 -2.42 1.66
C VAL A 95 -0.03 -2.57 1.19
N VAL A 96 -0.26 -2.71 -0.12
CA VAL A 96 -1.60 -2.91 -0.67
C VAL A 96 -2.20 -4.22 -0.18
N PHE A 97 -1.45 -5.32 -0.24
CA PHE A 97 -1.90 -6.63 0.22
C PHE A 97 -2.29 -6.61 1.70
N CYS A 98 -1.46 -6.01 2.56
CA CYS A 98 -1.75 -5.91 4.00
C CYS A 98 -2.97 -5.03 4.27
N THR A 99 -3.12 -3.91 3.55
CA THR A 99 -4.26 -2.99 3.72
C THR A 99 -5.56 -3.65 3.28
N ILE A 100 -5.58 -4.34 2.14
CA ILE A 100 -6.75 -5.09 1.65
C ILE A 100 -7.08 -6.24 2.60
N SER A 101 -6.08 -7.00 3.05
CA SER A 101 -6.27 -8.09 4.01
C SER A 101 -6.88 -7.60 5.32
N LEU A 102 -6.39 -6.46 5.84
CA LEU A 102 -6.94 -5.83 7.03
C LEU A 102 -8.41 -5.44 6.82
N LEU A 103 -8.76 -4.84 5.67
CA LEU A 103 -10.14 -4.51 5.33
C LEU A 103 -11.03 -5.76 5.31
N ILE A 104 -10.58 -6.84 4.65
CA ILE A 104 -11.31 -8.11 4.55
C ILE A 104 -11.54 -8.72 5.94
N ILE A 105 -10.50 -8.79 6.77
CA ILE A 105 -10.57 -9.39 8.11
C ILE A 105 -11.46 -8.57 9.04
N SER A 106 -11.32 -7.25 9.06
CA SER A 106 -12.16 -6.36 9.88
C SER A 106 -13.65 -6.49 9.49
N TRP A 107 -13.94 -6.72 8.21
CA TRP A 107 -15.30 -6.97 7.74
C TRP A 107 -15.79 -8.40 8.01
N TRP A 108 -14.91 -9.40 7.93
CA TRP A 108 -15.21 -10.80 8.29
C TRP A 108 -15.50 -10.98 9.79
N VAL A 109 -14.82 -10.23 10.65
CA VAL A 109 -15.11 -10.20 12.09
C VAL A 109 -16.49 -9.58 12.34
N ARG A 110 -16.84 -8.52 11.60
CA ARG A 110 -18.18 -7.93 11.62
C ARG A 110 -19.25 -8.92 11.14
N TRP A 111 -18.93 -9.79 10.19
CA TRP A 111 -19.80 -10.85 9.69
C TRP A 111 -20.07 -11.97 10.71
N ARG A 112 -19.06 -12.37 11.50
CA ARG A 112 -19.19 -13.43 12.51
C ARG A 112 -19.75 -12.96 13.86
N GLY A 113 -19.97 -11.66 14.04
CA GLY A 113 -20.38 -11.03 15.28
C GLY A 113 -21.86 -11.22 15.64
N MET A 114 -22.29 -12.45 15.91
CA MET A 114 -23.34 -12.83 16.89
C MET A 114 -23.55 -14.35 16.83
N GLN A 115 -22.96 -15.08 17.79
CA GLN A 115 -23.13 -16.53 17.85
C GLN A 115 -24.48 -16.86 18.51
N ARG A 116 -25.42 -17.44 17.75
CA ARG A 116 -26.75 -17.88 18.23
C ARG A 116 -26.69 -18.65 19.54
N LEU A 117 -25.66 -19.48 19.72
CA LEU A 117 -25.46 -20.29 20.92
C LEU A 117 -25.19 -19.43 22.17
N TRP A 118 -24.37 -18.39 22.06
CA TRP A 118 -24.12 -17.44 23.16
C TRP A 118 -25.40 -16.72 23.57
N VAL A 119 -26.14 -16.19 22.59
CA VAL A 119 -27.38 -15.43 22.84
C VAL A 119 -28.45 -16.32 23.48
N ARG A 120 -28.60 -17.55 22.99
CA ARG A 120 -29.54 -18.54 23.55
C ARG A 120 -29.18 -18.93 24.99
N ALA A 121 -27.88 -19.13 25.31
CA ALA A 121 -27.43 -19.39 26.67
C ALA A 121 -27.66 -18.19 27.61
N ARG A 122 -27.36 -16.97 27.14
CA ARG A 122 -27.61 -15.74 27.90
C ARG A 122 -29.10 -15.51 28.19
N LEU A 123 -29.95 -15.84 27.21
CA LEU A 123 -31.40 -15.77 27.34
C LEU A 123 -31.91 -16.72 28.44
N VAL A 124 -31.44 -17.97 28.45
CA VAL A 124 -31.80 -18.93 29.50
C VAL A 124 -31.37 -18.44 30.89
N ALA A 125 -30.17 -17.87 31.02
CA ALA A 125 -29.68 -17.32 32.28
C ALA A 125 -30.55 -16.17 32.80
N GLU A 126 -30.92 -15.21 31.94
CA GLU A 126 -31.69 -14.04 32.36
C GLU A 126 -33.17 -14.37 32.67
N ILE A 127 -33.76 -15.36 31.98
CA ILE A 127 -35.08 -15.89 32.32
C ILE A 127 -35.04 -16.60 33.69
N ALA A 128 -34.01 -17.41 33.96
CA ALA A 128 -33.82 -18.05 35.26
C ALA A 128 -33.65 -17.01 36.38
N ARG A 129 -32.84 -15.96 36.13
CA ARG A 129 -32.60 -14.85 37.07
C ARG A 129 -33.88 -14.05 37.38
N SER A 130 -34.74 -13.83 36.39
CA SER A 130 -36.05 -13.21 36.58
C SER A 130 -36.98 -14.06 37.46
N ARG A 131 -36.96 -15.39 37.27
CA ARG A 131 -37.78 -16.33 38.04
C ARG A 131 -37.35 -16.42 39.51
N ILE A 132 -36.05 -16.35 39.79
CA ILE A 132 -35.50 -16.27 41.16
C ILE A 132 -35.94 -14.95 41.84
N ALA A 133 -35.93 -13.83 41.11
CA ALA A 133 -36.27 -12.52 41.65
C ALA A 133 -37.77 -12.35 41.97
N THR A 134 -38.64 -13.06 41.26
CA THR A 134 -40.11 -12.96 41.38
C THR A 134 -40.76 -14.04 42.24
N GLU A 135 -40.02 -15.09 42.61
CA GLU A 135 -40.53 -16.24 43.38
C GLU A 135 -41.24 -15.84 44.67
N GLY A 136 -40.72 -14.83 45.39
CA GLY A 136 -41.31 -14.35 46.65
C GLY A 136 -42.55 -13.45 46.49
N ILE A 137 -42.94 -13.11 45.26
CA ILE A 137 -44.03 -12.16 44.95
C ILE A 137 -45.20 -12.89 44.29
N ASP A 138 -44.95 -13.51 43.14
CA ASP A 138 -45.86 -14.37 42.38
C ASP A 138 -45.04 -15.10 41.30
N GLY A 139 -45.02 -16.43 41.35
CA GLY A 139 -44.27 -17.27 40.42
C GLY A 139 -44.69 -17.14 38.95
N ASN A 140 -45.81 -16.47 38.66
CA ASN A 140 -46.29 -16.22 37.32
C ASN A 140 -45.77 -14.91 36.68
N LEU A 141 -45.09 -14.04 37.44
CA LEU A 141 -44.69 -12.70 36.94
C LEU A 141 -43.68 -12.77 35.80
N THR A 142 -42.70 -13.67 35.85
CA THR A 142 -41.76 -13.87 34.72
C THR A 142 -42.48 -14.37 33.46
N PHE A 143 -43.54 -15.15 33.61
CA PHE A 143 -44.36 -15.59 32.48
C PHE A 143 -45.17 -14.44 31.88
N ALA A 144 -45.74 -13.60 32.74
CA ALA A 144 -46.46 -12.40 32.34
C ALA A 144 -45.53 -11.39 31.63
N ALA A 145 -44.31 -11.20 32.13
CA ALA A 145 -43.28 -10.36 31.53
C ALA A 145 -42.88 -10.80 30.10
N LEU A 146 -42.94 -12.11 29.80
CA LEU A 146 -42.64 -12.67 28.48
C LEU A 146 -43.86 -12.76 27.54
N ARG A 147 -45.02 -12.19 27.90
CA ARG A 147 -46.27 -12.28 27.12
C ARG A 147 -46.16 -11.80 25.67
N ARG A 148 -45.24 -10.87 25.39
CA ARG A 148 -44.98 -10.38 24.02
C ARG A 148 -44.16 -11.34 23.16
N SER A 149 -43.59 -12.39 23.76
CA SER A 149 -42.76 -13.40 23.09
C SER A 149 -43.21 -14.82 23.49
N PRO A 150 -44.35 -15.32 22.96
CA PRO A 150 -44.94 -16.61 23.37
C PRO A 150 -43.97 -17.80 23.26
N MET A 151 -43.08 -17.77 22.27
CA MET A 151 -42.01 -18.77 22.12
C MET A 151 -41.09 -18.83 23.34
N LEU A 152 -40.76 -17.68 23.95
CA LEU A 152 -39.87 -17.61 25.12
C LEU A 152 -40.59 -17.95 26.42
N GLN A 153 -41.92 -17.86 26.47
CA GLN A 153 -42.71 -18.38 27.60
C GLN A 153 -42.57 -19.90 27.73
N THR A 154 -42.51 -20.62 26.61
CA THR A 154 -42.26 -22.08 26.63
C THR A 154 -40.88 -22.42 27.19
N VAL A 155 -39.89 -21.54 26.99
CA VAL A 155 -38.56 -21.66 27.58
C VAL A 155 -38.63 -21.51 29.09
N ALA A 156 -39.33 -20.48 29.58
CA ALA A 156 -39.52 -20.26 31.02
C ALA A 156 -40.24 -21.42 31.72
N LEU A 157 -41.20 -22.08 31.02
CA LEU A 157 -41.97 -23.22 31.55
C LEU A 157 -41.10 -24.48 31.65
N ALA A 158 -40.15 -24.63 30.72
CA ALA A 158 -39.25 -25.77 30.67
C ALA A 158 -38.08 -25.67 31.68
N LEU A 159 -37.89 -24.52 32.34
CA LEU A 159 -36.90 -24.39 33.41
C LEU A 159 -37.39 -25.06 34.70
N PRO A 160 -36.47 -25.59 35.53
CA PRO A 160 -36.84 -26.24 36.78
C PRO A 160 -37.67 -25.35 37.71
N SER A 161 -38.32 -25.95 38.70
CA SER A 161 -39.09 -25.17 39.67
C SER A 161 -38.20 -24.64 40.79
N SER A 162 -38.53 -23.46 41.32
CA SER A 162 -37.85 -22.91 42.47
C SER A 162 -38.51 -23.44 43.76
N PRO A 163 -37.75 -23.72 44.83
CA PRO A 163 -38.30 -24.28 46.06
C PRO A 163 -39.19 -23.23 46.76
N GLN A 164 -40.52 -23.46 46.71
CA GLN A 164 -41.55 -22.60 47.30
C GLN A 164 -41.10 -21.94 48.61
N SER A 165 -40.75 -20.66 48.53
CA SER A 165 -40.51 -19.84 49.73
C SER A 165 -41.84 -19.57 50.42
N SER A 166 -41.89 -19.87 51.73
CA SER A 166 -43.03 -19.57 52.60
C SER A 166 -43.44 -18.10 52.53
N VAL A 167 -44.74 -17.84 52.71
CA VAL A 167 -45.38 -16.51 52.64
C VAL A 167 -44.54 -15.45 53.37
N ARG A 168 -43.92 -14.55 52.61
CA ARG A 168 -43.16 -13.42 53.15
C ARG A 168 -44.05 -12.17 53.14
N ASP A 169 -43.97 -11.39 54.21
CA ASP A 169 -44.64 -10.09 54.32
C ASP A 169 -44.33 -9.19 53.09
N VAL A 170 -45.34 -8.51 52.57
CA VAL A 170 -45.27 -7.68 51.35
C VAL A 170 -44.16 -6.64 51.46
N GLN A 171 -43.96 -6.04 52.63
CA GLN A 171 -42.88 -5.05 52.84
C GLN A 171 -41.49 -5.70 52.80
N THR A 172 -41.35 -6.89 53.39
CA THR A 172 -40.12 -7.68 53.35
C THR A 172 -39.76 -8.10 51.93
N VAL A 173 -40.74 -8.56 51.14
CA VAL A 173 -40.56 -8.94 49.74
C VAL A 173 -40.21 -7.74 48.87
N LYS A 174 -40.94 -6.63 49.03
CA LYS A 174 -40.67 -5.35 48.36
C LYS A 174 -39.24 -4.86 48.63
N ARG A 175 -38.83 -4.84 49.89
CA ARG A 175 -37.48 -4.44 50.30
C ARG A 175 -36.42 -5.34 49.67
N ASN A 176 -36.64 -6.65 49.65
CA ASN A 176 -35.71 -7.61 49.05
C ASN A 176 -35.58 -7.43 47.53
N TYR A 177 -36.69 -7.17 46.81
CA TYR A 177 -36.67 -6.92 45.37
C TYR A 177 -35.94 -5.60 45.04
N VAL A 178 -36.22 -4.52 45.78
CA VAL A 178 -35.53 -3.23 45.59
C VAL A 178 -34.03 -3.36 45.85
N LEU A 179 -33.63 -4.03 46.93
CA LEU A 179 -32.22 -4.19 47.30
C LEU A 179 -31.46 -5.14 46.36
N ASN A 180 -32.00 -6.33 46.09
CA ASN A 180 -31.24 -7.40 45.42
C ASN A 180 -31.41 -7.40 43.89
N ARG A 181 -32.45 -6.76 43.35
CA ARG A 181 -32.72 -6.73 41.90
C ARG A 181 -32.57 -5.32 41.31
N LEU A 182 -33.29 -4.33 41.83
CA LEU A 182 -33.31 -2.97 41.26
C LEU A 182 -32.01 -2.19 41.49
N ASN A 183 -31.52 -2.14 42.74
CA ASN A 183 -30.31 -1.39 43.05
C ASN A 183 -29.05 -2.01 42.41
N ASP A 184 -28.99 -3.33 42.32
CA ASP A 184 -27.91 -4.07 41.63
C ASP A 184 -27.86 -3.69 40.14
N GLN A 185 -29.01 -3.76 39.45
CA GLN A 185 -29.12 -3.41 38.02
C GLN A 185 -28.88 -1.92 37.74
N LEU A 186 -29.38 -1.02 38.58
CA LEU A 186 -29.13 0.42 38.46
C LEU A 186 -27.63 0.74 38.58
N SER A 187 -26.96 0.17 39.59
CA SER A 187 -25.53 0.35 39.80
C SER A 187 -24.72 -0.17 38.60
N TYR A 188 -25.10 -1.34 38.08
CA TYR A 188 -24.51 -1.93 36.88
C TYR A 188 -24.65 -1.01 35.65
N TYR A 189 -25.85 -0.53 35.33
CA TYR A 189 -26.08 0.28 34.14
C TYR A 189 -25.46 1.68 34.20
N HIS A 190 -25.46 2.33 35.38
CA HIS A 190 -24.79 3.63 35.57
C HIS A 190 -23.30 3.55 35.27
N GLN A 191 -22.64 2.53 35.81
CA GLN A 191 -21.22 2.29 35.57
C GLN A 191 -20.95 2.03 34.07
N LYS A 192 -21.73 1.15 33.44
CA LYS A 192 -21.54 0.78 32.03
C LYS A 192 -21.84 1.91 31.03
N ARG A 193 -22.75 2.84 31.35
CA ARG A 193 -23.06 4.01 30.50
C ARG A 193 -21.95 5.05 30.53
N HIS A 194 -21.41 5.36 31.71
CA HIS A 194 -20.34 6.35 31.86
C HIS A 194 -19.08 5.91 31.11
N ASP A 195 -18.68 4.65 31.29
CA ASP A 195 -17.51 4.07 30.62
C ASP A 195 -17.64 4.10 29.10
N ALA A 196 -18.88 4.02 28.60
CA ALA A 196 -19.13 3.92 27.18
C ALA A 196 -19.19 5.28 26.44
N LEU A 197 -19.70 6.33 27.09
CA LEU A 197 -19.84 7.67 26.50
C LEU A 197 -18.51 8.36 26.19
N ASN A 198 -17.59 8.35 27.16
CA ASN A 198 -16.26 8.97 27.02
C ASN A 198 -15.41 8.30 25.95
N GLN A 199 -15.72 7.03 25.73
CA GLN A 199 -15.11 6.18 24.75
C GLN A 199 -15.58 6.60 23.35
N ARG A 200 -16.88 6.55 23.03
CA ARG A 200 -17.48 6.76 21.69
C ARG A 200 -16.96 7.94 20.86
N GLN A 201 -16.89 9.13 21.44
CA GLN A 201 -16.79 10.38 20.66
C GLN A 201 -15.44 10.58 19.98
N GLN A 202 -14.36 10.05 20.55
CA GLN A 202 -13.01 10.32 20.09
C GLN A 202 -12.55 9.40 18.95
N LEU A 203 -13.45 8.56 18.41
CA LEU A 203 -13.03 7.34 17.70
C LEU A 203 -13.52 7.14 16.31
N SER A 204 -14.82 7.31 16.09
CA SER A 204 -15.41 7.10 14.78
C SER A 204 -14.85 8.06 13.73
N LYS A 205 -14.46 9.27 14.15
CA LYS A 205 -13.84 10.27 13.27
C LYS A 205 -12.39 9.90 12.92
N VAL A 206 -11.64 9.41 13.90
CA VAL A 206 -10.23 9.06 13.73
C VAL A 206 -10.08 7.81 12.85
N VAL A 207 -10.87 6.75 13.07
CA VAL A 207 -10.81 5.51 12.25
C VAL A 207 -10.98 5.80 10.76
N THR A 208 -12.04 6.52 10.42
CA THR A 208 -12.49 6.63 9.03
C THR A 208 -11.52 7.49 8.23
N LEU A 209 -11.08 8.60 8.81
CA LEU A 209 -10.07 9.47 8.19
C LEU A 209 -8.72 8.76 8.06
N SER A 210 -8.33 7.97 9.05
CA SER A 210 -7.06 7.25 9.04
C SER A 210 -7.03 6.09 8.02
N LEU A 211 -8.10 5.32 7.87
CA LEU A 211 -8.17 4.25 6.86
C LEU A 211 -8.23 4.79 5.42
N ASP A 212 -9.01 5.86 5.19
CA ASP A 212 -9.13 6.44 3.86
C ASP A 212 -7.82 7.12 3.43
N ALA A 213 -7.11 7.77 4.36
CA ALA A 213 -5.78 8.33 4.11
C ALA A 213 -4.71 7.24 3.91
N ALA A 214 -4.77 6.12 4.65
CA ALA A 214 -3.85 4.99 4.44
C ALA A 214 -4.03 4.34 3.07
N LEU A 215 -5.29 4.15 2.64
CA LEU A 215 -5.61 3.62 1.31
C LEU A 215 -5.13 4.56 0.20
N PHE A 216 -5.31 5.87 0.38
CA PHE A 216 -4.80 6.88 -0.55
C PHE A 216 -3.27 6.78 -0.72
N LEU A 217 -2.52 6.65 0.38
CA LEU A 217 -1.06 6.52 0.33
C LEU A 217 -0.62 5.19 -0.31
N ALA A 218 -1.31 4.09 -0.02
CA ALA A 218 -1.00 2.78 -0.61
C ALA A 218 -1.16 2.79 -2.14
N VAL A 219 -2.23 3.42 -2.64
CA VAL A 219 -2.49 3.55 -4.08
C VAL A 219 -1.48 4.49 -4.75
N ALA A 220 -1.19 5.63 -4.11
CA ALA A 220 -0.19 6.57 -4.59
C ALA A 220 1.19 5.91 -4.69
N GLY A 221 1.57 5.06 -3.72
CA GLY A 221 2.81 4.28 -3.75
C GLY A 221 2.88 3.29 -4.91
N VAL A 222 1.78 2.60 -5.24
CA VAL A 222 1.72 1.71 -6.43
C VAL A 222 1.80 2.50 -7.73
N ALA A 223 1.09 3.64 -7.82
CA ALA A 223 1.12 4.47 -9.01
C ALA A 223 2.53 5.01 -9.32
N ILE A 224 3.34 5.24 -8.28
CA ILE A 224 4.75 5.59 -8.42
C ILE A 224 5.58 4.35 -8.80
N ALA A 225 5.35 3.21 -8.14
CA ALA A 225 6.09 1.96 -8.38
C ALA A 225 5.92 1.38 -9.80
N TRP A 226 4.81 1.67 -10.48
CA TRP A 226 4.56 1.24 -11.87
C TRP A 226 5.28 2.08 -12.94
N ARG A 227 6.03 3.11 -12.56
CA ARG A 227 6.85 3.86 -13.51
C ARG A 227 8.27 3.31 -13.52
N ASP A 228 8.88 3.25 -14.70
CA ASP A 228 10.25 2.75 -14.89
C ASP A 228 11.30 3.55 -14.09
N GLU A 229 10.98 4.80 -13.74
CA GLU A 229 11.81 5.71 -12.94
C GLU A 229 11.46 5.74 -11.43
N ALA A 230 10.62 4.82 -10.92
CA ALA A 230 10.05 4.89 -9.57
C ALA A 230 11.10 5.17 -8.46
N THR A 231 12.23 4.46 -8.52
CA THR A 231 13.34 4.56 -7.55
C THR A 231 13.98 5.95 -7.55
N ILE A 232 14.02 6.59 -8.72
CA ILE A 232 14.56 7.93 -8.91
C ILE A 232 13.60 8.95 -8.28
N TRP A 233 12.30 8.83 -8.54
CA TRP A 233 11.26 9.72 -7.98
C TRP A 233 11.12 9.63 -6.46
N LEU A 234 11.22 8.43 -5.88
CA LEU A 234 11.20 8.22 -4.43
C LEU A 234 12.38 8.90 -3.74
N ASN A 235 13.58 8.75 -4.31
CA ASN A 235 14.80 9.37 -3.80
C ASN A 235 14.78 10.90 -3.94
N TRP A 236 14.06 11.44 -4.92
CA TRP A 236 14.03 12.88 -5.22
C TRP A 236 13.00 13.69 -4.43
N SER A 237 11.93 13.05 -3.93
CA SER A 237 10.78 13.75 -3.33
C SER A 237 10.68 13.60 -1.81
N TYR A 238 11.60 12.88 -1.16
CA TYR A 238 11.45 12.42 0.22
C TYR A 238 10.11 11.70 0.48
N SER A 239 9.49 11.20 -0.59
CA SER A 239 8.18 10.56 -0.50
C SER A 239 8.29 9.16 0.09
N ASP A 240 9.48 8.56 0.11
CA ASP A 240 9.84 7.39 0.91
C ASP A 240 9.55 7.58 2.40
N TYR A 241 9.86 8.75 2.97
CA TYR A 241 9.48 9.08 4.35
C TYR A 241 7.97 9.29 4.49
N VAL A 242 7.29 9.85 3.49
CA VAL A 242 5.83 10.02 3.54
C VAL A 242 5.12 8.66 3.43
N PHE A 243 5.45 7.84 2.45
CA PHE A 243 4.90 6.49 2.26
C PHE A 243 5.33 5.53 3.37
N GLY A 244 6.55 5.68 3.88
CA GLY A 244 7.07 4.90 5.01
C GLY A 244 6.45 5.35 6.33
N PHE A 245 6.73 6.58 6.77
CA PHE A 245 6.32 7.08 8.09
C PHE A 245 4.82 7.40 8.16
N VAL A 246 4.28 8.19 7.23
CA VAL A 246 2.84 8.53 7.24
C VAL A 246 2.00 7.31 6.85
N GLY A 247 2.49 6.51 5.89
CA GLY A 247 1.88 5.23 5.54
C GLY A 247 1.89 4.21 6.67
N THR A 248 2.83 4.26 7.61
CA THR A 248 2.83 3.47 8.86
C THR A 248 1.89 4.06 9.92
N LEU A 249 1.91 5.39 10.08
CA LEU A 249 1.17 6.11 11.12
C LEU A 249 -0.35 6.03 10.94
N LEU A 250 -0.83 6.06 9.70
CA LEU A 250 -2.26 6.09 9.40
C LEU A 250 -2.98 4.75 9.67
N PRO A 251 -2.49 3.58 9.20
CA PRO A 251 -2.99 2.28 9.64
C PRO A 251 -2.90 2.15 11.16
N LEU A 252 -1.83 2.63 11.79
CA LEU A 252 -1.70 2.59 13.25
C LEU A 252 -2.80 3.39 13.95
N LEU A 253 -3.08 4.62 13.52
CA LEU A 253 -4.17 5.45 14.04
C LEU A 253 -5.55 4.83 13.77
N ALA A 254 -5.76 4.26 12.58
CA ALA A 254 -6.97 3.55 12.22
C ALA A 254 -7.22 2.34 13.12
N VAL A 255 -6.16 1.59 13.42
CA VAL A 255 -6.17 0.42 14.29
C VAL A 255 -6.47 0.83 15.72
N LEU A 256 -5.73 1.79 16.26
CA LEU A 256 -5.97 2.34 17.60
C LEU A 256 -7.40 2.86 17.72
N ALA A 257 -7.94 3.42 16.64
CA ALA A 257 -9.29 3.91 16.62
C ALA A 257 -10.35 2.80 16.38
N GLN A 258 -10.03 1.70 15.69
CA GLN A 258 -10.94 0.56 15.49
C GLN A 258 -11.04 -0.30 16.75
N MET A 259 -9.92 -0.47 17.45
CA MET A 259 -9.88 -1.05 18.79
C MET A 259 -10.84 -0.32 19.74
N ARG A 260 -10.99 0.98 19.52
CA ARG A 260 -11.81 1.88 20.31
C ARG A 260 -13.11 2.18 19.46
N GLY A 261 -13.38 1.49 18.35
CA GLY A 261 -14.56 1.59 17.46
C GLY A 261 -15.48 0.37 17.50
N ALA A 262 -15.03 -0.74 18.09
CA ALA A 262 -15.88 -1.73 18.78
C ALA A 262 -16.88 -1.07 19.78
N GLN A 263 -16.76 0.24 19.95
CA GLN A 263 -17.66 1.15 20.59
C GLN A 263 -18.89 1.63 19.78
N LEU A 264 -19.11 1.24 18.52
CA LEU A 264 -20.45 1.40 17.91
C LEU A 264 -21.50 0.50 18.59
N GLU A 265 -21.06 -0.65 19.07
CA GLU A 265 -21.80 -1.46 20.03
C GLU A 265 -21.92 -0.72 21.38
N LEU A 266 -20.91 0.06 21.80
CA LEU A 266 -21.07 1.00 22.92
C LEU A 266 -22.14 2.05 22.63
N ASN A 267 -22.32 2.55 21.41
CA ASN A 267 -23.30 3.60 21.09
C ASN A 267 -24.74 3.17 21.30
N ARG A 268 -25.04 1.95 20.86
CA ARG A 268 -26.32 1.27 21.10
C ARG A 268 -26.49 0.99 22.58
N ARG A 269 -25.46 0.39 23.21
CA ARG A 269 -25.44 0.10 24.64
C ARG A 269 -25.62 1.33 25.51
N ILE A 270 -25.01 2.47 25.19
CA ILE A 270 -25.19 3.74 25.89
C ILE A 270 -26.65 4.18 25.88
N GLY A 271 -27.31 4.09 24.71
CA GLY A 271 -28.73 4.42 24.58
C GLY A 271 -29.61 3.48 25.39
N THR A 272 -29.38 2.16 25.27
CA THR A 272 -30.10 1.14 26.03
C THR A 272 -29.88 1.29 27.53
N PHE A 273 -28.65 1.53 27.99
CA PHE A 273 -28.35 1.77 29.40
C PHE A 273 -28.98 3.06 29.92
N ALA A 274 -29.01 4.12 29.10
CA ALA A 274 -29.69 5.36 29.48
C ALA A 274 -31.18 5.14 29.71
N GLN A 275 -31.83 4.42 28.81
CA GLN A 275 -33.24 4.07 28.89
C GLN A 275 -33.55 3.15 30.08
N GLN A 276 -32.73 2.13 30.32
CA GLN A 276 -32.91 1.20 31.45
C GLN A 276 -32.70 1.91 32.80
N ILE A 277 -31.73 2.83 32.91
CA ILE A 277 -31.54 3.64 34.12
C ILE A 277 -32.79 4.47 34.44
N GLU A 278 -33.36 5.12 33.44
CA GLU A 278 -34.55 5.97 33.60
C GLU A 278 -35.76 5.15 34.05
N LEU A 279 -36.00 4.01 33.40
CA LEU A 279 -37.11 3.11 33.73
C LEU A 279 -36.96 2.52 35.14
N LEU A 280 -35.80 1.99 35.49
CA LEU A 280 -35.56 1.37 36.80
C LEU A 280 -35.62 2.40 37.94
N SER A 281 -35.18 3.63 37.69
CA SER A 281 -35.28 4.73 38.68
C SER A 281 -36.73 5.13 38.93
N ALA A 282 -37.54 5.22 37.87
CA ALA A 282 -38.97 5.50 37.99
C ALA A 282 -39.72 4.36 38.70
N ALA A 283 -39.41 3.11 38.33
CA ALA A 283 -40.01 1.93 38.95
C ALA A 283 -39.67 1.80 40.44
N LYS A 284 -38.42 2.09 40.83
CA LYS A 284 -38.00 2.12 42.23
C LYS A 284 -38.83 3.14 43.04
N LYS A 285 -38.98 4.37 42.52
CA LYS A 285 -39.77 5.42 43.17
C LYS A 285 -41.24 5.02 43.32
N ASN A 286 -41.82 4.42 42.28
CA ASN A 286 -43.21 3.96 42.30
C ASN A 286 -43.41 2.78 43.26
N LEU A 287 -42.48 1.83 43.30
CA LEU A 287 -42.50 0.71 44.25
C LEU A 287 -42.40 1.22 45.68
N GLU A 288 -41.47 2.13 45.99
CA GLU A 288 -41.31 2.72 47.32
C GLU A 288 -42.59 3.42 47.80
N ALA A 289 -43.29 4.14 46.92
CA ALA A 289 -44.55 4.82 47.22
C ALA A 289 -45.79 3.92 47.32
N THR A 290 -45.73 2.71 46.74
CA THR A 290 -46.88 1.80 46.68
C THR A 290 -47.02 1.01 47.98
N ILE A 291 -48.25 0.96 48.50
CA ILE A 291 -48.65 0.17 49.68
C ILE A 291 -49.50 -1.05 49.26
N ASP A 292 -50.12 -0.99 48.08
CA ASP A 292 -50.98 -2.04 47.53
C ASP A 292 -50.16 -3.17 46.86
N ALA A 293 -50.46 -4.42 47.24
CA ALA A 293 -49.79 -5.61 46.72
C ALA A 293 -50.05 -5.81 45.21
N LYS A 294 -51.24 -5.44 44.72
CA LYS A 294 -51.59 -5.61 43.30
C LYS A 294 -50.87 -4.60 42.42
N GLN A 295 -50.80 -3.34 42.84
CA GLN A 295 -49.99 -2.32 42.17
C GLN A 295 -48.48 -2.67 42.21
N MET A 296 -47.99 -3.24 43.31
CA MET A 296 -46.61 -3.72 43.41
C MET A 296 -46.32 -4.80 42.37
N GLN A 297 -47.20 -5.79 42.22
CA GLN A 297 -47.07 -6.86 41.23
C GLN A 297 -47.00 -6.31 39.80
N GLN A 298 -47.86 -5.34 39.46
CA GLN A 298 -47.86 -4.70 38.14
C GLN A 298 -46.53 -3.99 37.83
N ILE A 299 -45.98 -3.25 38.80
CA ILE A 299 -44.70 -2.54 38.58
C ILE A 299 -43.55 -3.54 38.42
N VAL A 300 -43.57 -4.64 39.19
CA VAL A 300 -42.55 -5.71 39.07
C VAL A 300 -42.65 -6.41 37.72
N GLU A 301 -43.86 -6.70 37.24
CA GLU A 301 -44.10 -7.26 35.91
C GLU A 301 -43.52 -6.36 34.81
N ASP A 302 -43.78 -5.06 34.87
CA ASP A 302 -43.30 -4.08 33.89
C ASP A 302 -41.76 -3.96 33.90
N VAL A 303 -41.13 -4.02 35.08
CA VAL A 303 -39.67 -4.02 35.24
C VAL A 303 -39.04 -5.27 34.64
N GLU A 304 -39.55 -6.46 34.99
CA GLU A 304 -39.01 -7.71 34.46
C GLU A 304 -39.24 -7.84 32.95
N ALA A 305 -40.36 -7.31 32.43
CA ALA A 305 -40.62 -7.23 31.00
C ALA A 305 -39.56 -6.35 30.28
N SER A 306 -39.18 -5.21 30.88
CA SER A 306 -38.14 -4.34 30.33
C SER A 306 -36.74 -4.96 30.37
N LEU A 307 -36.39 -5.64 31.46
CA LEU A 307 -35.09 -6.31 31.60
C LEU A 307 -34.95 -7.50 30.64
N LEU A 308 -36.00 -8.29 30.47
CA LEU A 308 -36.03 -9.41 29.53
C LEU A 308 -36.12 -8.97 28.07
N ALA A 309 -36.64 -7.76 27.79
CA ALA A 309 -36.74 -7.21 26.44
C ALA A 309 -35.37 -7.06 25.77
N GLU A 310 -34.32 -6.64 26.50
CA GLU A 310 -32.97 -6.48 25.94
C GLU A 310 -32.40 -7.82 25.42
N VAL A 311 -32.54 -8.87 26.21
CA VAL A 311 -32.02 -10.21 25.88
C VAL A 311 -32.88 -10.87 24.80
N THR A 312 -34.18 -10.60 24.81
CA THR A 312 -35.13 -10.99 23.76
C THR A 312 -34.80 -10.31 22.43
N GLU A 313 -34.45 -9.03 22.45
CA GLU A 313 -34.00 -8.29 21.26
C GLU A 313 -32.72 -8.90 20.71
N TRP A 314 -31.73 -9.22 21.57
CA TRP A 314 -30.51 -9.89 21.13
C TRP A 314 -30.80 -11.25 20.50
N PHE A 315 -31.72 -12.02 21.10
CA PHE A 315 -32.17 -13.30 20.58
C PHE A 315 -32.76 -13.16 19.18
N TYR A 316 -33.72 -12.26 19.00
CA TYR A 316 -34.33 -12.06 17.69
C TYR A 316 -33.36 -11.47 16.66
N GLN A 317 -32.48 -10.56 17.05
CA GLN A 317 -31.41 -10.06 16.17
C GLN A 317 -30.47 -11.20 15.73
N ALA A 318 -30.09 -12.12 16.62
CA ALA A 318 -29.24 -13.26 16.27
C ALA A 318 -29.95 -14.27 15.36
N GLU A 319 -31.24 -14.50 15.58
CA GLU A 319 -32.04 -15.38 14.74
C GLU A 319 -32.29 -14.78 13.34
N HIS A 320 -32.44 -13.45 13.23
CA HIS A 320 -32.89 -12.76 12.01
C HIS A 320 -31.80 -12.00 11.23
N ASN A 321 -30.58 -11.82 11.76
CA ASN A 321 -29.48 -11.21 11.01
C ASN A 321 -28.79 -12.17 10.02
N GLU A 322 -29.05 -13.48 10.07
CA GLU A 322 -28.42 -14.51 9.21
C GLU A 322 -29.16 -15.01 7.94
N PRO A 323 -30.42 -14.64 7.59
CA PRO A 323 -31.09 -15.17 6.40
C PRO A 323 -30.35 -14.92 5.08
N TYR A 324 -29.49 -13.90 5.02
CA TYR A 324 -28.87 -13.48 3.76
C TYR A 324 -27.69 -14.36 3.30
N TYR A 325 -27.21 -15.32 4.11
CA TYR A 325 -25.85 -15.87 3.88
C TYR A 325 -25.61 -17.37 4.09
N ARG A 326 -26.60 -18.23 4.35
CA ARG A 326 -26.37 -19.70 4.50
C ARG A 326 -27.41 -20.54 3.78
N ALA A 327 -26.96 -21.40 2.86
CA ALA A 327 -27.81 -22.24 1.99
C ALA A 327 -28.21 -23.62 2.56
N ASN A 328 -27.88 -23.98 3.81
CA ASN A 328 -28.33 -25.24 4.43
C ASN A 328 -28.30 -25.17 5.97
N ARG A 329 -29.47 -25.11 6.62
CA ARG A 329 -29.61 -24.66 8.02
C ARG A 329 -29.44 -25.73 9.11
N ASP A 330 -29.99 -26.94 8.98
CA ASP A 330 -30.27 -27.72 10.22
C ASP A 330 -29.22 -28.79 10.61
N LYS A 331 -28.55 -29.44 9.64
CA LYS A 331 -27.56 -30.50 9.93
C LYS A 331 -26.15 -29.97 10.25
N ALA A 332 -25.82 -28.78 9.76
CA ALA A 332 -24.52 -28.14 10.01
C ALA A 332 -24.46 -27.52 11.43
N GLU A 333 -25.57 -26.95 11.92
CA GLU A 333 -25.64 -26.31 13.23
C GLU A 333 -25.35 -27.27 14.38
N LEU A 334 -25.96 -28.46 14.42
CA LEU A 334 -25.77 -29.41 15.52
C LEU A 334 -24.30 -29.91 15.62
N LYS A 335 -23.67 -30.12 14.46
CA LYS A 335 -22.27 -30.58 14.35
C LYS A 335 -21.29 -29.45 14.72
N GLU A 336 -21.61 -28.20 14.39
CA GLU A 336 -20.90 -27.01 14.87
C GLU A 336 -21.05 -26.80 16.38
N TRP A 337 -22.23 -27.04 16.95
CA TRP A 337 -22.48 -26.90 18.40
C TRP A 337 -21.68 -27.92 19.20
N GLN A 338 -21.68 -29.18 18.76
CA GLN A 338 -20.85 -30.23 19.36
C GLN A 338 -19.36 -29.91 19.18
N ALA A 339 -18.92 -29.43 18.01
CA ALA A 339 -17.52 -29.06 17.78
C ALA A 339 -17.07 -27.82 18.58
N ALA A 340 -17.97 -26.86 18.84
CA ALA A 340 -17.69 -25.66 19.64
C ALA A 340 -17.52 -25.98 21.14
N VAL A 341 -18.20 -27.02 21.62
CA VAL A 341 -18.18 -27.45 23.04
C VAL A 341 -17.16 -28.58 23.29
N VAL A 342 -16.88 -29.45 22.32
CA VAL A 342 -16.07 -30.67 22.51
C VAL A 342 -14.60 -30.52 22.11
N LEU A 343 -14.19 -29.66 21.16
CA LEU A 343 -12.86 -29.78 20.55
C LEU A 343 -11.98 -28.52 20.51
N ARG A 344 -10.85 -28.70 21.19
CA ARG A 344 -9.58 -27.98 21.17
C ARG A 344 -8.80 -28.33 19.87
N GLN A 345 -9.23 -27.91 18.68
CA GLN A 345 -8.50 -28.20 17.41
C GLN A 345 -8.44 -27.04 16.38
N SER A 346 -7.48 -27.18 15.45
CA SER A 346 -6.68 -26.10 14.84
C SER A 346 -7.38 -25.23 13.78
N MET A 347 -6.82 -24.03 13.64
CA MET A 347 -7.45 -22.83 13.06
C MET A 347 -7.52 -22.79 11.52
N LEU A 348 -6.60 -23.48 10.84
CA LEU A 348 -6.40 -23.40 9.39
C LEU A 348 -7.54 -24.04 8.59
N ALA A 349 -8.08 -25.17 9.07
CA ALA A 349 -9.16 -25.89 8.40
C ALA A 349 -10.49 -25.09 8.37
N ARG A 350 -10.68 -24.15 9.30
CA ARG A 350 -11.87 -23.28 9.34
C ARG A 350 -11.80 -22.10 8.38
N LEU A 351 -10.60 -21.74 7.92
CA LEU A 351 -10.37 -20.52 7.13
C LEU A 351 -10.59 -20.79 5.62
N LEU A 352 -10.16 -21.94 5.14
CA LEU A 352 -10.21 -22.30 3.71
C LEU A 352 -11.62 -22.60 3.18
N GLY A 353 -12.52 -23.15 4.00
CA GLY A 353 -13.88 -23.54 3.55
C GLY A 353 -14.90 -22.39 3.38
N THR A 354 -14.52 -21.14 3.68
CA THR A 354 -15.47 -20.00 3.71
C THR A 354 -15.25 -18.95 2.61
N LEU A 355 -14.23 -19.11 1.76
CA LEU A 355 -13.87 -18.16 0.71
C LEU A 355 -14.77 -18.23 -0.54
N GLU A 356 -15.48 -19.34 -0.77
CA GLU A 356 -16.31 -19.54 -1.97
C GLU A 356 -17.59 -18.67 -2.02
N TYR A 357 -18.12 -18.23 -0.87
CA TYR A 357 -19.42 -17.55 -0.79
C TYR A 357 -19.36 -16.01 -0.70
N SER A 358 -18.17 -15.41 -0.63
CA SER A 358 -17.97 -13.97 -0.34
C SER A 358 -17.60 -13.09 -1.54
N ALA A 359 -17.35 -13.68 -2.72
CA ALA A 359 -16.78 -12.99 -3.88
C ALA A 359 -17.62 -11.81 -4.42
N GLY A 360 -18.96 -11.97 -4.52
CA GLY A 360 -19.83 -10.92 -5.07
C GLY A 360 -19.96 -9.67 -4.20
N PHE A 361 -19.72 -9.81 -2.89
CA PHE A 361 -19.82 -8.70 -1.93
C PHE A 361 -18.51 -7.89 -1.86
N ILE A 362 -17.37 -8.57 -1.95
CA ILE A 362 -16.04 -7.95 -2.05
C ILE A 362 -16.00 -6.97 -3.23
N GLY A 363 -16.60 -7.32 -4.38
CA GLY A 363 -16.65 -6.43 -5.54
C GLY A 363 -17.35 -5.09 -5.30
N ARG A 364 -18.40 -5.04 -4.48
CA ARG A 364 -19.21 -3.82 -4.27
C ARG A 364 -18.53 -2.81 -3.33
N VAL A 365 -17.79 -3.30 -2.32
CA VAL A 365 -16.99 -2.45 -1.41
C VAL A 365 -15.76 -1.89 -2.13
N VAL A 366 -15.12 -2.71 -2.97
CA VAL A 366 -14.02 -2.28 -3.84
C VAL A 366 -14.50 -1.16 -4.78
N LEU A 367 -15.69 -1.30 -5.38
CA LEU A 367 -16.27 -0.29 -6.28
C LEU A 367 -16.49 1.08 -5.63
N GLY A 368 -16.96 1.14 -4.39
CA GLY A 368 -17.20 2.42 -3.69
C GLY A 368 -15.92 3.20 -3.35
N ARG A 369 -14.77 2.52 -3.28
CA ARG A 369 -13.46 3.13 -3.01
C ARG A 369 -12.66 3.44 -4.28
N VAL A 370 -13.19 3.09 -5.45
CA VAL A 370 -12.63 3.48 -6.76
C VAL A 370 -12.46 4.99 -6.88
N VAL A 371 -13.33 5.80 -6.26
CA VAL A 371 -13.20 7.27 -6.25
C VAL A 371 -11.95 7.73 -5.50
N VAL A 372 -11.63 7.12 -4.35
CA VAL A 372 -10.42 7.44 -3.57
C VAL A 372 -9.17 7.02 -4.34
N VAL A 373 -9.23 5.84 -4.97
CA VAL A 373 -8.16 5.31 -5.83
C VAL A 373 -7.91 6.24 -7.03
N ALA A 374 -8.97 6.64 -7.73
CA ALA A 374 -8.89 7.53 -8.89
C ALA A 374 -8.37 8.93 -8.51
N LEU A 375 -8.86 9.50 -7.40
CA LEU A 375 -8.41 10.79 -6.89
C LEU A 375 -6.93 10.76 -6.48
N SER A 376 -6.48 9.65 -5.87
CA SER A 376 -5.07 9.41 -5.54
C SER A 376 -4.19 9.40 -6.78
N MET A 377 -4.55 8.63 -7.81
CA MET A 377 -3.80 8.60 -9.06
C MET A 377 -3.71 9.98 -9.72
N VAL A 378 -4.82 10.74 -9.76
CA VAL A 378 -4.85 12.09 -10.37
C VAL A 378 -3.98 13.07 -9.57
N LEU A 379 -4.13 13.12 -8.25
CA LEU A 379 -3.38 14.06 -7.40
C LEU A 379 -1.88 13.74 -7.33
N THR A 380 -1.51 12.47 -7.27
CA THR A 380 -0.10 12.05 -7.32
C THR A 380 0.51 12.42 -8.66
N THR A 381 -0.20 12.19 -9.77
CA THR A 381 0.28 12.58 -11.10
C THR A 381 0.42 14.11 -11.24
N ALA A 382 -0.54 14.88 -10.72
CA ALA A 382 -0.48 16.35 -10.73
C ALA A 382 0.67 16.91 -9.85
N PHE A 383 0.90 16.32 -8.67
CA PHE A 383 2.00 16.70 -7.78
C PHE A 383 3.37 16.44 -8.40
N ILE A 384 3.52 15.31 -9.08
CA ILE A 384 4.73 14.96 -9.85
C ILE A 384 4.99 16.00 -10.95
N GLN A 385 3.95 16.43 -11.68
CA GLN A 385 4.07 17.44 -12.71
C GLN A 385 4.43 18.83 -12.15
N TYR A 386 3.92 19.19 -10.97
CA TYR A 386 4.15 20.50 -10.34
C TYR A 386 5.56 20.67 -9.76
N LYS A 387 6.22 19.58 -9.32
CA LYS A 387 7.54 19.61 -8.65
C LYS A 387 8.76 19.38 -9.59
N ARG A 388 8.58 19.49 -10.91
CA ARG A 388 9.55 19.10 -11.96
C ARG A 388 10.90 19.86 -12.03
N ALA A 389 11.29 20.65 -11.02
CA ALA A 389 12.66 21.17 -10.91
C ALA A 389 13.07 21.32 -9.42
N PRO A 390 14.26 20.86 -8.97
CA PRO A 390 14.64 20.93 -7.58
C PRO A 390 15.08 22.35 -7.18
N GLU A 391 14.38 22.96 -6.22
CA GLU A 391 14.76 24.23 -5.58
C GLU A 391 15.69 24.03 -4.36
N ASP A 392 15.92 22.78 -3.93
CA ASP A 392 16.66 22.45 -2.71
C ASP A 392 18.21 22.55 -2.87
N PRO A 393 18.91 23.37 -2.06
CA PRO A 393 20.37 23.52 -2.08
C PRO A 393 21.18 22.23 -1.81
N ALA A 394 20.63 21.27 -1.07
CA ALA A 394 21.31 20.00 -0.76
C ALA A 394 21.28 19.04 -1.96
N ILE A 395 20.17 19.00 -2.70
CA ILE A 395 20.08 18.25 -3.96
C ILE A 395 20.98 18.89 -5.02
N GLN A 396 21.12 20.22 -4.99
CA GLN A 396 22.07 20.94 -5.82
C GLN A 396 23.54 20.61 -5.53
N SER A 397 23.89 20.05 -4.35
CA SER A 397 25.27 19.66 -4.01
C SER A 397 25.58 18.21 -4.42
N VAL A 398 24.61 17.30 -4.33
CA VAL A 398 24.74 15.90 -4.80
C VAL A 398 24.86 15.84 -6.32
N LEU A 399 24.07 16.64 -7.06
CA LEU A 399 24.20 16.80 -8.52
C LEU A 399 25.58 17.33 -8.94
N ARG A 400 26.34 17.95 -8.02
CA ARG A 400 27.69 18.47 -8.30
C ARG A 400 28.80 17.45 -8.04
N GLN A 401 28.60 16.39 -7.24
CA GLN A 401 29.74 15.74 -6.57
C GLN A 401 30.28 14.42 -7.17
N GLN A 402 29.52 13.56 -7.86
CA GLN A 402 30.06 12.21 -8.18
C GLN A 402 30.03 11.78 -9.67
N ASP A 403 28.93 11.95 -10.43
CA ASP A 403 28.85 11.45 -11.82
C ASP A 403 28.53 12.53 -12.89
N GLY A 404 29.03 12.34 -14.12
CA GLY A 404 28.81 13.24 -15.28
C GLY A 404 29.34 14.66 -15.05
N ARG A 405 30.56 14.80 -14.54
CA ARG A 405 31.17 16.08 -14.19
C ARG A 405 31.39 16.93 -15.44
N LEU A 406 31.06 18.21 -15.34
CA LEU A 406 31.28 19.17 -16.43
C LEU A 406 32.59 19.91 -16.13
N PHE A 407 33.53 19.87 -17.07
CA PHE A 407 34.81 20.55 -16.99
C PHE A 407 34.88 21.67 -18.02
N SER A 408 35.44 22.82 -17.62
CA SER A 408 35.75 23.89 -18.58
C SER A 408 37.06 23.56 -19.28
N ALA A 409 37.03 23.62 -20.61
CA ALA A 409 38.24 23.39 -21.40
C ALA A 409 39.24 24.57 -21.29
N ARG A 410 38.77 25.79 -20.95
CA ARG A 410 39.56 27.04 -21.06
C ARG A 410 39.59 27.95 -19.81
N SER A 411 39.33 27.45 -18.61
CA SER A 411 39.40 28.32 -17.42
C SER A 411 40.82 28.83 -17.17
N GLU A 412 41.04 30.14 -17.30
CA GLU A 412 42.31 30.81 -16.98
C GLU A 412 42.74 30.47 -15.54
N GLY A 413 43.94 29.90 -15.39
CA GLY A 413 44.52 29.50 -14.09
C GLY A 413 44.18 28.08 -13.61
N ASN A 414 43.19 27.39 -14.19
CA ASN A 414 42.91 25.96 -13.91
C ASN A 414 42.19 25.30 -15.11
N PRO A 415 42.91 24.97 -16.20
CA PRO A 415 42.31 24.21 -17.30
C PRO A 415 41.80 22.87 -16.74
N TYR A 416 40.50 22.61 -16.92
CA TYR A 416 39.79 21.46 -16.35
C TYR A 416 39.51 21.53 -14.84
N GLY A 417 39.31 22.74 -14.30
CA GLY A 417 38.48 22.95 -13.12
C GLY A 417 37.00 22.60 -13.40
N LEU A 418 36.21 22.32 -12.35
CA LEU A 418 34.75 22.21 -12.48
C LEU A 418 34.25 23.40 -13.30
N TRP A 419 33.44 23.14 -14.32
CA TRP A 419 33.01 24.15 -15.28
C TRP A 419 32.44 25.37 -14.56
N GLN A 420 33.13 26.49 -14.71
CA GLN A 420 32.76 27.81 -14.24
C GLN A 420 32.77 28.73 -15.46
N GLN A 421 31.72 29.52 -15.62
CA GLN A 421 31.44 30.26 -16.84
C GLN A 421 32.52 31.31 -17.14
N GLY A 422 33.02 31.33 -18.37
CA GLY A 422 33.65 32.52 -18.94
C GLY A 422 32.60 33.40 -19.60
N GLN A 423 32.34 34.61 -19.06
CA GLN A 423 31.24 35.50 -19.49
C GLN A 423 31.27 35.86 -21.00
N LEU A 424 32.43 35.80 -21.66
CA LEU A 424 32.59 36.13 -23.08
C LEU A 424 32.32 34.94 -24.03
N ALA A 425 32.70 33.71 -23.64
CA ALA A 425 32.57 32.53 -24.51
C ALA A 425 31.12 32.06 -24.67
N ALA A 426 30.28 32.24 -23.64
CA ALA A 426 28.86 31.91 -23.67
C ALA A 426 28.05 32.73 -24.71
N GLN A 427 28.58 33.87 -25.16
CA GLN A 427 27.94 34.69 -26.20
C GLN A 427 28.13 34.14 -27.61
N ASN A 428 29.06 33.21 -27.80
CA ASN A 428 29.39 32.60 -29.09
C ASN A 428 28.82 31.17 -29.24
N GLY A 429 28.00 30.72 -28.28
CA GLY A 429 27.45 29.37 -28.24
C GLY A 429 28.22 28.42 -27.32
N THR A 430 27.81 27.15 -27.33
CA THR A 430 28.35 26.12 -26.43
C THR A 430 28.52 24.80 -27.17
N VAL A 431 29.65 24.13 -26.95
CA VAL A 431 29.93 22.76 -27.38
C VAL A 431 30.04 21.87 -26.17
N VAL A 432 29.36 20.72 -26.17
CA VAL A 432 29.46 19.70 -25.13
C VAL A 432 30.10 18.45 -25.72
N LEU A 433 31.20 17.99 -25.15
CA LEU A 433 31.94 16.80 -25.59
C LEU A 433 31.82 15.67 -24.56
N ALA A 434 31.34 14.50 -24.97
CA ALA A 434 31.25 13.31 -24.10
C ALA A 434 32.11 12.15 -24.63
N HIS A 435 32.88 11.55 -23.74
CA HIS A 435 33.74 10.40 -24.07
C HIS A 435 33.03 9.06 -24.03
N GLY A 436 33.70 8.03 -24.52
CA GLY A 436 33.20 6.67 -24.66
C GLY A 436 33.51 5.73 -23.49
N LEU A 437 33.31 4.44 -23.77
CA LEU A 437 33.63 3.31 -22.90
C LEU A 437 35.13 3.28 -22.55
N HIS A 438 35.45 2.97 -21.29
CA HIS A 438 36.82 2.91 -20.73
C HIS A 438 37.65 4.19 -20.88
N ASP A 439 37.02 5.29 -21.27
CA ASP A 439 37.66 6.59 -21.49
C ASP A 439 37.34 7.56 -20.32
N GLY A 440 37.95 8.73 -20.34
CA GLY A 440 37.77 9.76 -19.32
C GLY A 440 38.28 11.11 -19.78
N VAL A 441 37.95 12.16 -19.04
CA VAL A 441 38.67 13.43 -19.19
C VAL A 441 40.04 13.27 -18.52
N ASP A 442 41.04 12.84 -19.30
CA ASP A 442 42.40 12.54 -18.81
C ASP A 442 43.00 13.72 -18.01
N LYS A 443 43.19 13.50 -16.70
CA LYS A 443 43.82 14.48 -15.79
C LYS A 443 45.33 14.60 -16.03
N SER A 444 45.92 13.64 -16.73
CA SER A 444 47.36 13.48 -16.99
C SER A 444 47.79 14.06 -18.35
N ARG A 445 47.32 15.28 -18.70
CA ARG A 445 48.00 16.25 -19.58
C ARG A 445 48.61 15.75 -20.91
N SER A 446 48.18 14.63 -21.47
CA SER A 446 48.75 14.20 -22.75
C SER A 446 48.09 15.05 -23.85
N LYS A 447 48.86 15.93 -24.50
CA LYS A 447 48.42 16.67 -25.71
C LYS A 447 47.91 15.73 -26.83
N GLY A 448 48.08 14.42 -26.67
CA GLY A 448 47.59 13.38 -27.56
C GLY A 448 46.13 12.97 -27.33
N HIS A 449 45.50 13.26 -26.18
CA HIS A 449 44.12 12.85 -25.92
C HIS A 449 43.15 13.49 -26.92
N TRP A 450 42.20 12.72 -27.44
CA TRP A 450 41.37 13.14 -28.57
C TRP A 450 40.43 14.30 -28.21
N MET A 451 39.87 14.33 -27.00
CA MET A 451 38.99 15.42 -26.56
C MET A 451 39.72 16.77 -26.56
N THR A 452 40.98 16.79 -26.10
CA THR A 452 41.83 18.00 -26.09
C THR A 452 42.22 18.43 -27.50
N ARG A 453 42.48 17.47 -28.39
CA ARG A 453 42.73 17.75 -29.81
C ARG A 453 41.49 18.32 -30.51
N LEU A 454 40.31 17.77 -30.22
CA LEU A 454 39.04 18.24 -30.77
C LEU A 454 38.69 19.65 -30.26
N GLU A 455 38.85 19.89 -28.96
CA GLU A 455 38.72 21.21 -28.36
C GLU A 455 39.61 22.23 -29.08
N THR A 456 40.89 21.90 -29.27
CA THR A 456 41.86 22.76 -29.96
C THR A 456 41.44 23.03 -31.39
N ALA A 457 40.99 22.01 -32.12
CA ALA A 457 40.54 22.14 -33.51
C ALA A 457 39.30 23.04 -33.62
N ILE A 458 38.29 22.84 -32.75
CA ILE A 458 37.07 23.64 -32.73
C ILE A 458 37.41 25.10 -32.45
N ALA A 459 38.27 25.35 -31.46
CA ALA A 459 38.64 26.71 -31.12
C ALA A 459 39.45 27.42 -32.20
N LEU A 460 40.27 26.70 -32.96
CA LEU A 460 40.95 27.25 -34.14
C LEU A 460 39.95 27.54 -35.27
N ARG A 461 38.98 26.65 -35.49
CA ARG A 461 37.98 26.78 -36.55
C ARG A 461 37.00 27.93 -36.34
N THR A 462 36.66 28.20 -35.09
CA THR A 462 35.67 29.22 -34.67
C THR A 462 36.29 30.56 -34.29
N ALA A 463 37.62 30.70 -34.30
CA ALA A 463 38.28 31.97 -34.02
C ALA A 463 37.87 33.07 -35.04
N PRO A 464 37.61 34.31 -34.59
CA PRO A 464 37.81 34.84 -33.23
C PRO A 464 36.66 34.57 -32.24
N GLN A 465 35.52 34.07 -32.69
CA GLN A 465 34.30 33.85 -31.88
C GLN A 465 34.27 32.43 -31.27
N VAL A 466 35.24 32.14 -30.40
CA VAL A 466 35.34 30.80 -29.82
C VAL A 466 34.15 30.54 -28.86
N PRO A 467 33.40 29.42 -29.01
CA PRO A 467 32.32 29.05 -28.09
C PRO A 467 32.86 28.55 -26.76
N ASP A 468 31.99 28.43 -25.77
CA ASP A 468 32.32 27.70 -24.55
C ASP A 468 32.37 26.19 -24.84
N ILE A 469 33.45 25.51 -24.43
CA ILE A 469 33.62 24.07 -24.67
C ILE A 469 33.59 23.36 -23.31
N VAL A 470 32.61 22.48 -23.15
CA VAL A 470 32.32 21.74 -21.93
C VAL A 470 32.67 20.28 -22.15
N LEU A 471 33.56 19.73 -21.32
CA LEU A 471 33.89 18.30 -21.36
C LEU A 471 33.06 17.57 -20.30
N VAL A 472 32.37 16.51 -20.70
CA VAL A 472 31.62 15.61 -19.82
C VAL A 472 32.53 14.45 -19.43
N ASP A 473 32.87 14.40 -18.14
CA ASP A 473 33.62 13.30 -17.54
C ASP A 473 32.67 12.37 -16.78
N TRP A 474 32.57 11.15 -17.26
CA TRP A 474 31.82 10.07 -16.62
C TRP A 474 32.68 8.80 -16.49
N GLN A 475 34.01 8.97 -16.40
CA GLN A 475 35.00 7.88 -16.34
C GLN A 475 34.70 6.75 -15.35
N GLU A 476 34.05 7.06 -14.22
CA GLU A 476 33.72 6.08 -13.18
C GLU A 476 32.55 5.18 -13.62
N ALA A 477 31.57 5.77 -14.32
CA ALA A 477 30.43 5.06 -14.91
C ALA A 477 30.72 4.54 -16.33
N ALA A 478 31.81 4.97 -16.96
CA ALA A 478 32.24 4.51 -18.28
C ALA A 478 32.98 3.16 -18.24
N LYS A 479 33.09 2.53 -17.06
CA LYS A 479 33.74 1.24 -16.85
C LYS A 479 32.69 0.20 -16.43
N PRO A 480 32.38 -0.80 -17.27
CA PRO A 480 31.52 -1.90 -16.86
C PRO A 480 32.14 -2.61 -15.66
N SER A 481 31.32 -2.90 -14.65
CA SER A 481 31.76 -3.60 -13.45
C SER A 481 32.18 -5.01 -13.82
N GLY A 482 33.49 -5.25 -13.89
CA GLY A 482 34.07 -6.53 -14.27
C GLY A 482 33.54 -7.66 -13.38
N ASN A 483 32.63 -8.47 -13.93
CA ASN A 483 32.36 -9.85 -13.60
C ASN A 483 31.10 -10.29 -14.34
N THR A 484 31.26 -10.95 -15.49
CA THR A 484 30.32 -11.98 -15.92
C THR A 484 31.00 -12.95 -16.88
N ASP A 485 31.41 -14.10 -16.35
CA ASP A 485 31.57 -15.33 -17.13
C ASP A 485 30.17 -15.81 -17.60
N SER A 486 29.53 -15.13 -18.56
CA SER A 486 28.36 -15.70 -19.25
C SER A 486 28.83 -16.57 -20.43
N ALA A 487 29.10 -17.84 -20.15
CA ALA A 487 29.50 -18.85 -21.14
C ALA A 487 28.49 -19.03 -22.31
N LEU A 488 27.30 -18.44 -22.23
CA LEU A 488 26.26 -18.44 -23.27
C LEU A 488 26.41 -17.30 -24.29
N ASP A 489 26.94 -16.13 -23.93
CA ASP A 489 27.15 -15.01 -24.88
C ASP A 489 28.39 -15.24 -25.75
N THR A 490 29.42 -15.88 -25.19
CA THR A 490 30.66 -16.20 -25.89
C THR A 490 30.45 -17.20 -27.04
N LEU A 491 29.45 -18.08 -26.96
CA LEU A 491 29.14 -19.06 -28.00
C LEU A 491 28.47 -18.42 -29.23
N ALA A 492 27.62 -17.40 -29.05
CA ALA A 492 26.97 -16.69 -30.14
C ALA A 492 27.92 -15.70 -30.85
N LEU A 493 28.79 -15.03 -30.10
CA LEU A 493 29.78 -14.08 -30.63
C LEU A 493 30.93 -14.80 -31.37
N ASN A 494 31.39 -15.96 -30.88
CA ASN A 494 32.38 -16.79 -31.58
C ASN A 494 31.89 -17.31 -32.94
N ALA A 495 30.57 -17.50 -33.11
CA ALA A 495 29.98 -17.91 -34.39
C ALA A 495 30.03 -16.80 -35.46
N MET A 496 30.24 -15.53 -35.09
CA MET A 496 30.31 -14.38 -36.01
C MET A 496 31.73 -14.09 -36.53
N GLY A 497 32.75 -14.86 -36.12
CA GLY A 497 34.12 -14.71 -36.61
C GLY A 497 34.81 -13.38 -36.24
N MET A 498 34.28 -12.65 -35.26
CA MET A 498 34.85 -11.37 -34.81
C MET A 498 36.10 -11.57 -33.94
N PRO A 499 37.11 -10.68 -34.02
CA PRO A 499 38.25 -10.69 -33.10
C PRO A 499 37.81 -10.55 -31.64
N GLN A 500 38.53 -11.19 -30.71
CA GLN A 500 38.20 -11.17 -29.27
C GLN A 500 37.99 -9.76 -28.72
N ALA A 501 38.85 -8.80 -29.09
CA ALA A 501 38.73 -7.41 -28.66
C ALA A 501 37.41 -6.74 -29.08
N ALA A 502 36.86 -7.10 -30.24
CA ALA A 502 35.57 -6.60 -30.70
C ALA A 502 34.40 -7.26 -29.93
N GLN A 503 34.53 -8.54 -29.58
CA GLN A 503 33.54 -9.24 -28.75
C GLN A 503 33.49 -8.66 -27.33
N ASP A 504 34.66 -8.47 -26.71
CA ASP A 504 34.78 -7.88 -25.37
C ASP A 504 34.18 -6.47 -25.34
N MET A 505 34.46 -5.67 -26.37
CA MET A 505 33.89 -4.35 -26.52
C MET A 505 32.36 -4.39 -26.66
N LEU A 506 31.79 -5.28 -27.48
CA LEU A 506 30.33 -5.40 -27.64
C LEU A 506 29.63 -5.82 -26.35
N ASN A 507 30.23 -6.73 -25.59
CA ASN A 507 29.71 -7.15 -24.28
C ASN A 507 29.70 -5.97 -23.30
N ASP A 508 30.81 -5.24 -23.20
CA ASP A 508 30.93 -4.05 -22.38
C ASP A 508 29.92 -2.96 -22.78
N LEU A 509 29.68 -2.79 -24.08
CA LEU A 509 28.73 -1.80 -24.62
C LEU A 509 27.27 -2.11 -24.26
N SER A 510 26.89 -3.39 -24.21
CA SER A 510 25.54 -3.78 -23.79
C SER A 510 25.25 -3.38 -22.34
N MET A 511 26.26 -3.46 -21.48
CA MET A 511 26.18 -3.06 -20.07
C MET A 511 26.29 -1.55 -19.88
N ILE A 512 27.01 -0.85 -20.77
CA ILE A 512 27.26 0.58 -20.62
C ILE A 512 26.10 1.44 -21.09
N ARG A 513 25.26 0.95 -22.01
CA ARG A 513 24.17 1.77 -22.59
C ARG A 513 23.22 2.34 -21.51
N PRO A 514 22.61 1.54 -20.61
CA PRO A 514 21.73 2.09 -19.58
C PRO A 514 22.43 3.10 -18.67
N GLN A 515 23.75 2.95 -18.49
CA GLN A 515 24.56 3.90 -17.72
C GLN A 515 24.77 5.21 -18.51
N GLY A 516 25.12 5.13 -19.79
CA GLY A 516 25.28 6.28 -20.68
C GLY A 516 24.00 7.11 -20.82
N GLU A 517 22.85 6.45 -20.98
CA GLU A 517 21.52 7.10 -21.02
C GLU A 517 21.26 7.88 -19.72
N ARG A 518 21.47 7.24 -18.56
CA ARG A 518 21.28 7.85 -17.23
C ARG A 518 22.22 9.01 -16.96
N ILE A 519 23.49 8.89 -17.36
CA ILE A 519 24.46 9.99 -17.30
C ILE A 519 24.03 11.12 -18.23
N GLY A 520 23.51 10.80 -19.41
CA GLY A 520 22.96 11.77 -20.37
C GLY A 520 21.82 12.58 -19.78
N GLU A 521 20.86 11.94 -19.11
CA GLU A 521 19.78 12.65 -18.41
C GLU A 521 20.31 13.60 -17.34
N LEU A 522 21.26 13.12 -16.52
CA LEU A 522 21.91 13.92 -15.48
C LEU A 522 22.63 15.15 -16.08
N VAL A 523 23.36 14.96 -17.18
CA VAL A 523 24.00 16.04 -17.93
C VAL A 523 22.96 17.00 -18.50
N GLY A 524 21.86 16.49 -19.06
CA GLY A 524 20.72 17.28 -19.54
C GLY A 524 20.15 18.20 -18.46
N PHE A 525 19.98 17.70 -17.23
CA PHE A 525 19.54 18.54 -16.10
C PHE A 525 20.59 19.60 -15.70
N LYS A 526 21.88 19.28 -15.77
CA LYS A 526 22.96 20.26 -15.50
C LYS A 526 22.97 21.37 -16.56
N LEU A 527 22.80 21.02 -17.83
CA LEU A 527 22.67 21.98 -18.93
C LEU A 527 21.38 22.79 -18.81
N ALA A 528 20.24 22.17 -18.47
CA ALA A 528 18.97 22.87 -18.24
C ALA A 528 19.11 23.93 -17.13
N ARG A 529 19.81 23.58 -16.05
CA ARG A 529 20.13 24.51 -14.97
C ARG A 529 21.03 25.65 -15.45
N ALA A 530 22.05 25.32 -16.25
CA ALA A 530 22.92 26.33 -16.84
C ALA A 530 22.14 27.31 -17.73
N ILE A 531 21.21 26.81 -18.54
CA ILE A 531 20.34 27.63 -19.38
C ILE A 531 19.47 28.57 -18.53
N ARG A 532 18.79 28.02 -17.51
CA ARG A 532 17.92 28.82 -16.63
C ARG A 532 18.67 29.89 -15.85
N ASN A 533 19.91 29.61 -15.47
CA ASN A 533 20.76 30.56 -14.76
C ASN A 533 21.45 31.57 -15.69
N GLY A 534 21.18 31.53 -17.00
CA GLY A 534 21.80 32.40 -17.99
C GLY A 534 23.26 32.06 -18.31
N ALA A 535 23.75 30.90 -17.85
CA ALA A 535 25.12 30.45 -18.13
C ALA A 535 25.26 29.94 -19.57
N ILE A 536 24.21 29.34 -20.12
CA ILE A 536 24.07 29.01 -21.54
C ILE A 536 22.91 29.85 -22.08
N SER A 537 23.14 30.64 -23.12
CA SER A 537 22.07 31.42 -23.74
C SER A 537 21.22 30.54 -24.64
N ARG A 538 19.89 30.67 -24.55
CA ARG A 538 18.95 29.95 -25.43
C ARG A 538 18.99 30.45 -26.88
N ASP A 539 19.43 31.70 -27.06
CA ASP A 539 19.49 32.37 -28.35
C ASP A 539 20.82 32.09 -29.07
N LYS A 540 21.67 31.21 -28.51
CA LYS A 540 22.99 30.90 -29.04
C LYS A 540 23.11 29.41 -29.36
N PRO A 541 23.96 29.02 -30.33
CA PRO A 541 24.09 27.63 -30.74
C PRO A 541 24.54 26.70 -29.63
N LEU A 542 23.96 25.50 -29.58
CA LEU A 542 24.38 24.40 -28.71
C LEU A 542 24.66 23.15 -29.54
N HIS A 543 25.89 22.66 -29.51
CA HIS A 543 26.28 21.44 -30.23
C HIS A 543 26.76 20.38 -29.23
N LEU A 544 26.06 19.24 -29.16
CA LEU A 544 26.45 18.11 -28.33
C LEU A 544 27.11 17.02 -29.18
N ILE A 545 28.33 16.62 -28.83
CA ILE A 545 29.15 15.67 -29.60
C ILE A 545 29.56 14.52 -28.68
N GLY A 546 29.19 13.30 -29.03
CA GLY A 546 29.48 12.11 -28.24
C GLY A 546 30.18 11.05 -29.08
N HIS A 547 31.29 10.49 -28.58
CA HIS A 547 31.97 9.35 -29.20
C HIS A 547 31.61 8.05 -28.50
N SER A 548 31.40 6.98 -29.27
CA SER A 548 31.09 5.66 -28.72
C SER A 548 29.88 5.72 -27.78
N ALA A 549 29.97 5.18 -26.58
CA ALA A 549 28.97 5.29 -25.51
C ALA A 549 28.65 6.73 -25.10
N GLY A 550 29.54 7.70 -25.35
CA GLY A 550 29.27 9.12 -25.17
C GLY A 550 28.16 9.64 -26.08
N GLY A 551 27.86 8.95 -27.19
CA GLY A 551 26.69 9.23 -28.01
C GLY A 551 25.37 9.09 -27.25
N PHE A 552 25.23 8.07 -26.40
CA PHE A 552 24.06 7.92 -25.53
C PHE A 552 23.91 9.09 -24.57
N VAL A 553 25.03 9.53 -24.00
CA VAL A 553 25.10 10.66 -23.06
C VAL A 553 24.58 11.94 -23.73
N VAL A 554 25.08 12.29 -24.91
CA VAL A 554 24.67 13.54 -25.58
C VAL A 554 23.25 13.48 -26.13
N LEU A 555 22.81 12.32 -26.63
CA LEU A 555 21.45 12.12 -27.13
C LEU A 555 20.42 12.32 -26.01
N HIS A 556 20.61 11.66 -24.86
CA HIS A 556 19.70 11.78 -23.72
C HIS A 556 19.77 13.15 -23.05
N ALA A 557 20.94 13.80 -23.02
CA ALA A 557 21.04 15.19 -22.57
C ALA A 557 20.18 16.13 -23.42
N ALA A 558 20.20 15.97 -24.75
CA ALA A 558 19.41 16.77 -25.68
C ALA A 558 17.90 16.47 -25.56
N LEU A 559 17.51 15.20 -25.37
CA LEU A 559 16.12 14.82 -25.13
C LEU A 559 15.58 15.48 -23.86
N VAL A 560 16.34 15.47 -22.75
CA VAL A 560 15.94 16.16 -21.51
C VAL A 560 15.76 17.66 -21.74
N LEU A 561 16.65 18.31 -22.49
CA LEU A 561 16.51 19.74 -22.81
C LEU A 561 15.23 20.02 -23.63
N SER A 562 14.91 19.16 -24.60
CA SER A 562 13.69 19.27 -25.40
C SER A 562 12.42 19.07 -24.56
N GLU A 563 12.38 18.02 -23.73
CA GLU A 563 11.25 17.71 -22.87
C GLU A 563 10.96 18.79 -21.82
N LEU A 564 12.01 19.48 -21.37
CA LEU A 564 11.89 20.62 -20.45
C LEU A 564 11.51 21.92 -21.17
N GLY A 565 11.43 21.93 -22.51
CA GLY A 565 11.18 23.13 -23.31
C GLY A 565 12.32 24.15 -23.22
N LEU A 566 13.55 23.68 -22.99
CA LEU A 566 14.75 24.49 -22.76
C LEU A 566 15.81 24.34 -23.85
N ALA A 567 15.62 23.41 -24.80
CA ALA A 567 16.51 23.29 -25.95
C ALA A 567 16.66 24.65 -26.67
N PRO A 568 17.90 25.10 -26.94
CA PRO A 568 18.16 26.23 -27.83
C PRO A 568 17.61 25.95 -29.24
N GLU A 569 17.13 26.98 -29.94
CA GLU A 569 16.65 26.81 -31.32
C GLU A 569 17.75 26.31 -32.27
N PRO A 570 18.97 26.88 -32.28
CA PRO A 570 20.12 26.29 -32.96
C PRO A 570 20.77 25.19 -32.11
N MET A 571 20.18 24.00 -32.07
CA MET A 571 20.77 22.82 -31.41
C MET A 571 21.09 21.69 -32.39
N GLN A 572 22.23 21.02 -32.21
CA GLN A 572 22.61 19.84 -32.99
C GLN A 572 23.23 18.77 -32.09
N VAL A 573 22.94 17.50 -32.42
CA VAL A 573 23.58 16.33 -31.80
C VAL A 573 24.41 15.60 -32.85
N THR A 574 25.67 15.33 -32.52
CA THR A 574 26.58 14.52 -33.33
C THR A 574 26.98 13.27 -32.54
N MET A 575 26.76 12.10 -33.13
CA MET A 575 27.10 10.80 -32.58
C MET A 575 28.20 10.17 -33.44
N LEU A 576 29.37 9.95 -32.84
CA LEU A 576 30.54 9.39 -33.51
C LEU A 576 30.67 7.91 -33.18
N ASP A 577 30.32 7.08 -34.15
CA ASP A 577 30.44 5.62 -34.13
C ASP A 577 29.80 4.97 -32.89
N THR A 578 28.62 5.47 -32.50
CA THR A 578 27.87 4.93 -31.35
C THR A 578 27.25 3.56 -31.69
N PRO A 579 27.52 2.51 -30.91
CA PRO A 579 27.07 1.16 -31.23
C PRO A 579 25.62 0.92 -30.80
N PHE A 580 24.77 0.43 -31.71
CA PHE A 580 23.40 0.00 -31.43
C PHE A 580 22.53 1.02 -30.67
N PRO A 581 22.41 2.28 -31.12
CA PRO A 581 21.47 3.23 -30.53
C PRO A 581 20.02 2.78 -30.71
N LEU A 582 19.15 3.19 -29.79
CA LEU A 582 17.71 2.94 -29.91
C LEU A 582 17.14 3.85 -31.00
N VAL A 583 16.62 3.24 -32.07
CA VAL A 583 16.01 3.94 -33.22
C VAL A 583 14.88 4.86 -32.78
N ALA A 584 14.12 4.48 -31.74
CA ALA A 584 13.05 5.31 -31.18
C ALA A 584 13.56 6.62 -30.58
N ASP A 585 14.69 6.60 -29.87
CA ASP A 585 15.28 7.79 -29.26
C ASP A 585 15.90 8.70 -30.31
N LEU A 586 16.56 8.11 -31.31
CA LEU A 586 17.03 8.85 -32.49
C LEU A 586 15.86 9.54 -33.20
N ALA A 587 14.75 8.82 -33.43
CA ALA A 587 13.56 9.38 -34.06
C ALA A 587 12.97 10.54 -33.27
N LYS A 588 12.87 10.36 -31.95
CA LYS A 588 12.36 11.37 -31.01
C LYS A 588 13.25 12.61 -31.02
N ALA A 589 14.56 12.47 -30.95
CA ALA A 589 15.51 13.57 -31.01
C ALA A 589 15.46 14.31 -32.35
N ALA A 590 15.53 13.57 -33.47
CA ALA A 590 15.50 14.11 -34.82
C ALA A 590 14.23 14.92 -35.15
N SER A 591 13.11 14.60 -34.49
CA SER A 591 11.86 15.36 -34.64
C SER A 591 11.92 16.79 -34.08
N HIS A 592 12.92 17.09 -33.25
CA HIS A 592 13.09 18.38 -32.59
C HIS A 592 14.34 19.15 -33.06
N PHE A 593 15.43 18.45 -33.39
CA PHE A 593 16.70 19.04 -33.78
C PHE A 593 17.53 18.08 -34.65
N PRO A 594 18.46 18.57 -35.49
CA PRO A 594 19.32 17.72 -36.29
C PRO A 594 20.16 16.74 -35.45
N VAL A 595 20.22 15.49 -35.91
CA VAL A 595 21.04 14.40 -35.36
C VAL A 595 21.90 13.81 -36.46
N ASP A 596 23.22 14.01 -36.38
CA ASP A 596 24.18 13.43 -37.30
C ASP A 596 24.83 12.19 -36.68
N PHE A 597 24.81 11.08 -37.41
CA PHE A 597 25.33 9.79 -36.98
C PHE A 597 26.42 9.32 -37.94
N TYR A 598 27.66 9.35 -37.48
CA TYR A 598 28.83 8.98 -38.26
C TYR A 598 29.24 7.53 -37.96
N VAL A 599 29.26 6.68 -38.97
CA VAL A 599 29.61 5.26 -38.89
C VAL A 599 31.00 5.10 -39.48
N THR A 600 31.95 4.65 -38.67
CA THR A 600 33.31 4.34 -39.13
C THR A 600 33.63 2.86 -38.97
N SER A 601 33.00 2.16 -38.02
CA SER A 601 33.27 0.76 -37.74
C SER A 601 32.06 -0.14 -37.96
N SER A 602 32.35 -1.44 -38.00
CA SER A 602 31.34 -2.49 -38.02
C SER A 602 30.59 -2.63 -36.69
N LEU A 603 30.95 -1.87 -35.65
CA LEU A 603 30.28 -1.86 -34.34
C LEU A 603 29.10 -0.88 -34.29
N ALA A 604 29.12 0.19 -35.10
CA ALA A 604 28.05 1.18 -35.20
C ALA A 604 26.90 0.70 -36.10
N GLN A 605 26.28 -0.41 -35.69
CA GLN A 605 25.11 -1.00 -36.34
C GLN A 605 23.81 -0.62 -35.61
N GLY A 606 22.66 -1.07 -36.15
CA GLY A 606 21.35 -0.89 -35.52
C GLY A 606 20.56 0.34 -35.99
N VAL A 607 21.13 1.13 -36.90
CA VAL A 607 20.46 2.26 -37.55
C VAL A 607 20.26 1.95 -39.04
N PRO A 608 19.12 2.34 -39.66
CA PRO A 608 18.94 2.23 -41.11
C PRO A 608 20.02 2.99 -41.90
N ALA A 609 20.28 2.55 -43.13
CA ALA A 609 21.28 3.18 -44.02
C ALA A 609 20.78 4.48 -44.66
N ASP A 610 19.46 4.63 -44.74
CA ASP A 610 18.75 5.78 -45.30
C ASP A 610 18.24 6.72 -44.20
N GLN A 611 17.95 7.96 -44.59
CA GLN A 611 17.27 8.92 -43.73
C GLN A 611 15.87 8.40 -43.42
N PHE A 612 15.71 7.76 -42.27
CA PHE A 612 14.46 7.14 -41.87
C PHE A 612 13.47 8.14 -41.23
N VAL A 613 13.96 9.30 -40.78
CA VAL A 613 13.16 10.44 -40.29
C VAL A 613 13.80 11.77 -40.67
N VAL A 614 12.99 12.81 -40.85
CA VAL A 614 13.47 14.18 -41.08
C VAL A 614 14.30 14.63 -39.87
N GLY A 615 15.46 15.24 -40.14
CA GLY A 615 16.38 15.71 -39.11
C GLY A 615 17.43 14.67 -38.67
N PHE A 616 17.29 13.40 -39.05
CA PHE A 616 18.34 12.40 -38.85
C PHE A 616 19.19 12.27 -40.10
N ASN A 617 20.52 12.34 -39.96
CA ASN A 617 21.47 12.16 -41.05
C ASN A 617 22.49 11.07 -40.68
N ARG A 618 22.71 10.11 -41.58
CA ARG A 618 23.73 9.07 -41.43
C ARG A 618 24.85 9.29 -42.45
N PHE A 619 26.08 9.14 -42.00
CA PHE A 619 27.28 9.22 -42.84
C PHE A 619 28.15 7.98 -42.61
N ASP A 620 28.35 7.18 -43.64
CA ASP A 620 29.25 6.02 -43.61
C ASP A 620 30.65 6.44 -44.10
N ILE A 621 31.58 6.55 -43.15
CA ILE A 621 32.95 7.02 -43.39
C ILE A 621 33.87 5.81 -43.53
N THR A 622 34.58 5.74 -44.66
CA THR A 622 35.51 4.64 -44.93
C THR A 622 36.85 4.90 -44.21
N PRO A 623 37.26 4.07 -43.22
CA PRO A 623 38.57 4.18 -42.60
C PRO A 623 39.70 3.83 -43.60
N PRO A 624 40.94 4.31 -43.38
CA PRO A 624 42.10 3.84 -44.11
C PRO A 624 42.22 2.31 -44.08
N PRO A 625 42.66 1.66 -45.16
CA PRO A 625 42.67 0.20 -45.28
C PRO A 625 43.60 -0.50 -44.27
N GLU A 626 44.52 0.25 -43.66
CA GLU A 626 45.46 -0.21 -42.64
C GLU A 626 44.79 -0.39 -41.25
N ILE A 627 43.60 0.18 -41.05
CA ILE A 627 42.88 0.19 -39.77
C ILE A 627 41.89 -0.98 -39.74
N ASP A 628 41.87 -1.76 -38.66
CA ASP A 628 40.91 -2.85 -38.52
C ASP A 628 39.46 -2.32 -38.52
N PRO A 629 38.50 -3.03 -39.15
CA PRO A 629 37.13 -2.53 -39.34
C PRO A 629 36.29 -2.51 -38.05
N TYR A 630 36.86 -2.87 -36.89
CA TYR A 630 36.18 -2.94 -35.60
C TYR A 630 36.74 -1.88 -34.64
N THR A 631 37.62 -2.25 -33.72
CA THR A 631 38.12 -1.38 -32.65
C THR A 631 38.98 -0.22 -33.15
N GLY A 632 39.80 -0.46 -34.17
CA GLY A 632 40.64 0.57 -34.79
C GLY A 632 39.79 1.59 -35.53
N ALA A 633 38.85 1.11 -36.35
CA ALA A 633 37.90 1.95 -37.06
C ALA A 633 37.00 2.73 -36.11
N HIS A 634 36.63 2.14 -34.98
CA HIS A 634 35.82 2.80 -33.95
C HIS A 634 36.56 3.97 -33.31
N SER A 635 37.84 3.78 -33.00
CA SER A 635 38.72 4.84 -32.49
C SER A 635 39.06 5.87 -33.58
N TYR A 636 39.04 5.48 -34.84
CA TYR A 636 39.26 6.40 -35.96
C TYR A 636 38.17 7.48 -36.07
N ALA A 637 36.94 7.22 -35.60
CA ALA A 637 35.80 8.14 -35.68
C ALA A 637 36.11 9.56 -35.17
N HIS A 638 36.66 9.68 -33.95
CA HIS A 638 37.01 10.99 -33.40
C HIS A 638 38.18 11.64 -34.16
N SER A 639 39.10 10.84 -34.71
CA SER A 639 40.26 11.34 -35.47
C SER A 639 39.84 11.92 -36.82
N TRP A 640 38.95 11.22 -37.52
CA TRP A 640 38.31 11.72 -38.73
C TRP A 640 37.51 12.99 -38.46
N PHE A 641 36.70 13.00 -37.38
CA PHE A 641 35.89 14.16 -37.05
C PHE A 641 36.76 15.38 -36.73
N ILE A 642 37.86 15.22 -35.98
CA ILE A 642 38.85 16.29 -35.75
C ILE A 642 39.39 16.85 -37.08
N GLN A 643 39.69 15.97 -38.05
CA GLN A 643 40.15 16.42 -39.37
C GLN A 643 39.07 17.21 -40.11
N SER A 644 37.79 16.79 -40.02
CA SER A 644 36.66 17.54 -40.61
C SER A 644 36.50 18.95 -40.01
N VAL A 645 36.87 19.15 -38.74
CA VAL A 645 36.86 20.48 -38.10
C VAL A 645 37.93 21.39 -38.71
N LEU A 646 39.10 20.82 -39.03
CA LEU A 646 40.24 21.57 -39.56
C LEU A 646 40.12 21.85 -41.07
N ASP A 647 39.50 20.95 -41.83
CA ASP A 647 39.31 21.08 -43.27
C ASP A 647 38.05 21.88 -43.61
N LYS A 648 38.24 23.12 -44.08
CA LYS A 648 37.12 24.00 -44.46
C LYS A 648 36.35 23.54 -45.70
N GLY A 649 36.94 22.67 -46.52
CA GLY A 649 36.35 22.20 -47.77
C GLY A 649 35.47 20.97 -47.62
N ASN A 650 35.46 20.31 -46.46
CA ASN A 650 34.64 19.13 -46.23
C ASN A 650 33.19 19.55 -45.94
N ALA A 651 32.24 19.05 -46.73
CA ALA A 651 30.81 19.29 -46.53
C ALA A 651 30.24 18.48 -45.34
N GLU A 652 30.93 17.43 -44.92
CA GLU A 652 30.54 16.54 -43.82
C GLU A 652 31.27 16.89 -42.51
N GLY A 653 30.79 16.34 -41.40
CA GLY A 653 31.41 16.51 -40.08
C GLY A 653 31.04 17.85 -39.45
N PHE A 654 32.04 18.56 -38.92
CA PHE A 654 31.79 19.80 -38.17
C PHE A 654 31.28 20.98 -39.02
N SER A 655 31.32 20.88 -40.35
CA SER A 655 30.75 21.90 -41.24
C SER A 655 29.23 22.04 -41.09
N ALA A 656 28.53 21.01 -40.59
CA ALA A 656 27.10 21.09 -40.27
C ALA A 656 26.80 21.82 -38.96
N SER A 657 27.83 22.13 -38.15
CA SER A 657 27.68 22.73 -36.83
C SER A 657 26.95 24.08 -36.88
N PRO A 658 25.93 24.32 -36.01
CA PRO A 658 25.22 25.59 -35.96
C PRO A 658 26.11 26.76 -35.50
N LEU A 659 27.33 26.48 -35.05
CA LEU A 659 28.34 27.47 -34.69
C LEU A 659 29.02 28.14 -35.89
N LEU A 660 28.82 27.60 -37.11
CA LEU A 660 29.41 28.12 -38.34
C LEU A 660 28.39 28.85 -39.24
N ILE A 661 27.11 28.85 -38.84
CA ILE A 661 26.03 29.49 -39.58
C ILE A 661 26.02 30.98 -39.15
N GLU A 662 26.40 31.87 -40.07
CA GLU A 662 26.35 33.34 -39.89
C GLU A 662 24.93 33.90 -39.96
#